data_AF-A0AB39SGS7-F1
#
_entry.id   AF-A0AB39SGS7-F1
#
_cell.length_a   1.000
_cell.length_b   1.000
_cell.length_c   1.000
_cell.angle_alpha   90.00
_cell.angle_beta   90.00
_cell.angle_gamma   90.00
#
_symmetry.space_group_name_H-M   'P 1'
#
loop_
_entity.id
_entity.type
_entity.pdbx_description
1 polymer ?
#
loop_
_entity_poly.entity_id
_entity_poly.type
_entity_poly.pdbx_seq_one_letter_code
_entity_poly.pdbx_strand_id
1 'polypeptide(L)'
;MGSPTGQQRQFPSGAAYAEALQHTQLCFEHPELKGARPELTKLGLPRAISGAFASVFSLTSAASGRRYAVKCFTRHVPDQERRYQAISSRLAQLDPAELSQPWNLGFEYLPDAIGVGRERYPVLKMEWIDAVTLSSWLDDNHTDRFAVDRLADRFEALTRDLSEHEIAHGDLQHGNLLVAGDDTLRLVDYDGMYVPALAGLGGTERGHRNYQSPLRGNDDFGAALDRFSAWVIFMSLKATAADPALWHRLHEPSGEFLLLTEEDFKNPGGSTGLQTLLAHPDPAVSGLADQVRSLAFQPLDLLPPLANAIPKQRTAATTSASASAPPTAPAPGTGGLPGWMTGHVPPQTAPAPTASSTTSPDRFRTRTPLDVVTAVLWPLLLAATALMIVAGFPTSLIGAGAPVILAAVITAFARSRRVERAQSWAVLAKLSDELAQLEDPVKAAEKLRKDKAKFDAAEMKRTTAYPQAQDKLTAQYHAELKEAEKRKVRKQRDIDKKIDGLSEELRRALAKALADKQSAYVRDRLSRRLIAQSPPHGIGAKLAARLAAEGIRTAADFTGYRPVQNSSYNSTGAVLVLSNGRLVNVQGIGEAKAIALDIWRKDLFASAVAQQPMALSSVERQQIEGDITRRRAQLADQRKAVESGTEASRKHARKSLEDGQERLSRENTLAGDRARQQRQEFGQRTVALQQNSVLHGAVSASREAAKLRHRGLSYTRYMRFLYTGR
;
A
#
# COMPACT_ATOMS: atom_id res chain seq x y z
N MET A 1 -39.99 -16.76 -6.04
CA MET A 1 -38.60 -16.52 -5.62
C MET A 1 -38.21 -17.62 -4.67
N GLY A 2 -37.41 -18.59 -5.13
CA GLY A 2 -36.85 -19.63 -4.25
C GLY A 2 -35.58 -19.10 -3.58
N SER A 3 -35.47 -19.26 -2.26
CA SER A 3 -34.27 -18.95 -1.49
C SER A 3 -33.12 -19.90 -1.86
N PRO A 4 -31.90 -19.43 -2.14
CA PRO A 4 -30.73 -20.29 -2.15
C PRO A 4 -30.07 -20.24 -0.77
N THR A 5 -30.57 -21.02 0.19
CA THR A 5 -29.81 -21.38 1.38
C THR A 5 -29.07 -22.68 1.10
N GLY A 6 -27.99 -22.61 0.32
CA GLY A 6 -26.98 -23.66 0.30
C GLY A 6 -26.03 -23.44 1.48
N GLN A 7 -25.92 -24.41 2.39
CA GLN A 7 -24.86 -24.40 3.41
C GLN A 7 -23.51 -24.26 2.71
N GLN A 8 -22.76 -23.21 3.03
CA GLN A 8 -21.45 -22.96 2.46
C GLN A 8 -20.47 -24.04 2.96
N ARG A 9 -19.91 -24.85 2.06
CA ARG A 9 -19.00 -25.96 2.38
C ARG A 9 -17.81 -25.43 3.20
N GLN A 10 -17.63 -25.94 4.41
CA GLN A 10 -16.52 -25.55 5.29
C GLN A 10 -15.25 -26.28 4.86
N PHE A 11 -14.18 -25.53 4.57
CA PHE A 11 -12.90 -26.11 4.15
C PHE A 11 -12.00 -26.46 5.36
N PRO A 12 -11.17 -27.51 5.27
CA PRO A 12 -10.21 -27.87 6.30
C PRO A 12 -9.17 -26.79 6.58
N SER A 13 -8.64 -26.77 7.79
CA SER A 13 -7.47 -25.95 8.13
C SER A 13 -6.20 -26.52 7.50
N GLY A 14 -5.16 -25.68 7.36
CA GLY A 14 -3.84 -26.14 6.92
C GLY A 14 -3.27 -27.26 7.79
N ALA A 15 -3.56 -27.23 9.10
CA ALA A 15 -3.15 -28.27 10.04
C ALA A 15 -3.87 -29.61 9.76
N ALA A 16 -5.17 -29.57 9.45
CA ALA A 16 -5.94 -30.77 9.10
C ALA A 16 -5.45 -31.38 7.77
N TYR A 17 -5.07 -30.55 6.80
CA TYR A 17 -4.40 -31.05 5.59
C TYR A 17 -3.03 -31.67 5.90
N ALA A 18 -2.22 -31.01 6.74
CA ALA A 18 -0.92 -31.57 7.13
C ALA A 18 -1.06 -32.91 7.88
N GLU A 19 -2.12 -33.08 8.68
CA GLU A 19 -2.47 -34.35 9.31
C GLU A 19 -2.81 -35.42 8.27
N ALA A 20 -3.73 -35.13 7.34
CA ALA A 20 -4.09 -36.07 6.28
C ALA A 20 -2.89 -36.47 5.40
N LEU A 21 -1.99 -35.52 5.13
CA LEU A 21 -0.79 -35.74 4.31
C LEU A 21 0.28 -36.60 4.99
N GLN A 22 0.18 -36.90 6.29
CA GLN A 22 1.03 -37.92 6.91
C GLN A 22 0.71 -39.33 6.38
N HIS A 23 -0.48 -39.52 5.79
CA HIS A 23 -0.95 -40.79 5.24
C HIS A 23 -1.43 -40.63 3.79
N THR A 24 -0.54 -40.20 2.88
CA THR A 24 -0.86 -39.98 1.45
C THR A 24 -1.41 -41.19 0.71
N GLN A 25 -1.14 -42.41 1.19
CA GLN A 25 -1.74 -43.65 0.65
C GLN A 25 -3.25 -43.75 0.90
N LEU A 26 -3.75 -43.08 1.94
CA LEU A 26 -5.14 -43.12 2.38
C LEU A 26 -5.91 -41.87 1.93
N CYS A 27 -5.28 -40.70 1.94
CA CYS A 27 -5.97 -39.46 1.63
C CYS A 27 -6.06 -39.15 0.13
N PHE A 28 -5.17 -39.68 -0.71
CA PHE A 28 -5.23 -39.47 -2.16
C PHE A 28 -5.66 -40.71 -2.95
N GLU A 29 -6.41 -40.47 -4.03
CA GLU A 29 -6.74 -41.48 -5.04
C GLU A 29 -5.98 -41.27 -6.35
N HIS A 30 -5.58 -40.03 -6.64
CA HIS A 30 -4.86 -39.68 -7.85
C HIS A 30 -3.53 -40.47 -7.95
N PRO A 31 -3.21 -41.14 -9.08
CA PRO A 31 -2.04 -42.02 -9.20
C PRO A 31 -0.70 -41.37 -8.81
N GLU A 32 -0.47 -40.13 -9.20
CA GLU A 32 0.75 -39.37 -8.86
C GLU A 32 0.81 -38.89 -7.40
N LEU A 33 -0.31 -38.80 -6.70
CA LEU A 33 -0.38 -38.28 -5.33
C LEU A 33 -0.54 -39.40 -4.29
N LYS A 34 -1.14 -40.52 -4.68
CA LYS A 34 -1.32 -41.69 -3.82
C LYS A 34 0.03 -42.28 -3.46
N GLY A 35 0.33 -42.26 -2.16
CA GLY A 35 1.63 -42.70 -1.65
C GLY A 35 2.80 -41.74 -1.88
N ALA A 36 2.54 -40.54 -2.41
CA ALA A 36 3.57 -39.54 -2.59
C ALA A 36 4.16 -39.11 -1.24
N ARG A 37 5.45 -38.79 -1.21
CA ARG A 37 6.17 -38.40 0.00
C ARG A 37 6.14 -36.89 0.17
N PRO A 38 5.49 -36.33 1.21
CA PRO A 38 5.53 -34.89 1.45
C PRO A 38 6.92 -34.48 1.95
N GLU A 39 7.35 -33.27 1.59
CA GLU A 39 8.51 -32.64 2.21
C GLU A 39 8.19 -32.33 3.67
N LEU A 40 9.11 -32.68 4.58
CA LEU A 40 8.89 -32.58 6.02
C LEU A 40 9.63 -31.39 6.63
N THR A 41 9.07 -30.85 7.70
CA THR A 41 9.74 -29.92 8.60
C THR A 41 10.82 -30.63 9.43
N LYS A 42 11.64 -29.87 10.16
CA LYS A 42 12.60 -30.43 11.13
C LYS A 42 11.94 -31.28 12.23
N LEU A 43 10.64 -31.12 12.45
CA LEU A 43 9.84 -31.89 13.41
C LEU A 43 9.19 -33.14 12.78
N GLY A 44 9.47 -33.45 11.51
CA GLY A 44 8.94 -34.62 10.82
C GLY A 44 7.50 -34.49 10.31
N LEU A 45 6.88 -33.31 10.43
CA LEU A 45 5.53 -33.05 9.92
C LEU A 45 5.55 -32.49 8.49
N PRO A 46 4.55 -32.75 7.63
CA PRO A 46 4.45 -32.15 6.31
C PRO A 46 4.59 -30.63 6.36
N ARG A 47 5.54 -30.10 5.57
CA ARG A 47 5.86 -28.68 5.53
C ARG A 47 4.85 -27.94 4.67
N ALA A 48 3.98 -27.19 5.33
CA ALA A 48 3.07 -26.25 4.66
C ALA A 48 3.81 -24.95 4.31
N ILE A 49 3.61 -24.48 3.07
CA ILE A 49 3.83 -23.09 2.67
C ILE A 49 2.45 -22.44 2.72
N SER A 50 2.19 -21.68 3.78
CA SER A 50 0.85 -21.16 4.09
C SER A 50 0.61 -19.79 3.45
N GLY A 51 -0.49 -19.65 2.72
CA GLY A 51 -1.05 -18.38 2.27
C GLY A 51 -2.38 -18.05 2.96
N ALA A 52 -2.96 -16.89 2.65
CA ALA A 52 -4.21 -16.43 3.28
C ALA A 52 -5.44 -17.31 2.96
N PHE A 53 -5.41 -18.04 1.83
CA PHE A 53 -6.55 -18.80 1.30
C PHE A 53 -6.27 -20.28 1.03
N ALA A 54 -5.01 -20.72 1.13
CA ALA A 54 -4.59 -22.09 0.85
C ALA A 54 -3.31 -22.45 1.60
N SER A 55 -3.06 -23.75 1.73
CA SER A 55 -1.78 -24.31 2.17
C SER A 55 -1.19 -25.13 1.03
N VAL A 56 0.05 -24.81 0.64
CA VAL A 56 0.76 -25.52 -0.44
C VAL A 56 1.74 -26.50 0.18
N PHE A 57 1.76 -27.72 -0.34
CA PHE A 57 2.66 -28.78 0.10
C PHE A 57 3.48 -29.30 -1.08
N SER A 58 4.76 -29.54 -0.87
CA SER A 58 5.62 -30.20 -1.85
C SER A 58 5.55 -31.72 -1.65
N LEU A 59 5.14 -32.47 -2.68
CA LEU A 59 5.05 -33.92 -2.65
C LEU A 59 5.90 -34.53 -3.77
N THR A 60 6.60 -35.62 -3.46
CA THR A 60 7.33 -36.43 -4.45
C THR A 60 6.54 -37.68 -4.77
N SER A 61 6.09 -37.85 -6.01
CA SER A 61 5.31 -39.00 -6.47
C SER A 61 6.09 -40.29 -6.27
N ALA A 62 5.42 -41.29 -5.68
CA ALA A 62 5.98 -42.63 -5.56
C ALA A 62 5.95 -43.40 -6.90
N ALA A 63 5.09 -43.01 -7.83
CA ALA A 63 4.92 -43.67 -9.11
C ALA A 63 5.94 -43.20 -10.15
N SER A 64 6.09 -41.88 -10.31
CA SER A 64 6.96 -41.28 -11.34
C SER A 64 8.27 -40.72 -10.81
N GLY A 65 8.40 -40.54 -9.48
CA GLY A 65 9.52 -39.81 -8.88
C GLY A 65 9.47 -38.29 -9.10
N ARG A 66 8.48 -37.76 -9.84
CA ARG A 66 8.32 -36.33 -10.10
C ARG A 66 7.84 -35.61 -8.84
N ARG A 67 8.21 -34.34 -8.73
CA ARG A 67 7.83 -33.47 -7.62
C ARG A 67 6.66 -32.57 -8.04
N TYR A 68 5.73 -32.34 -7.11
CA TYR A 68 4.53 -31.56 -7.31
C TYR A 68 4.31 -30.59 -6.15
N ALA A 69 3.83 -29.39 -6.45
CA ALA A 69 3.18 -28.52 -5.48
C ALA A 69 1.68 -28.84 -5.45
N VAL A 70 1.16 -29.18 -4.28
CA VAL A 70 -0.26 -29.45 -4.06
C VAL A 70 -0.85 -28.32 -3.21
N LYS A 71 -1.67 -27.47 -3.83
CA LYS A 71 -2.37 -26.36 -3.17
C LYS A 71 -3.71 -26.87 -2.65
N CYS A 72 -3.83 -26.92 -1.31
CA CYS A 72 -5.03 -27.30 -0.60
C CYS A 72 -5.79 -26.06 -0.13
N PHE A 73 -7.03 -25.88 -0.56
CA PHE A 73 -7.82 -24.69 -0.25
C PHE A 73 -8.31 -24.71 1.20
N THR A 74 -8.13 -23.61 1.93
CA THR A 74 -8.53 -23.53 3.36
C THR A 74 -9.79 -22.70 3.59
N ARG A 75 -10.34 -22.11 2.53
CA ARG A 75 -11.58 -21.32 2.55
C ARG A 75 -12.32 -21.47 1.22
N HIS A 76 -13.64 -21.34 1.26
CA HIS A 76 -14.45 -21.26 0.07
C HIS A 76 -14.33 -19.88 -0.58
N VAL A 77 -13.93 -19.81 -1.84
CA VAL A 77 -13.94 -18.59 -2.65
C VAL A 77 -14.97 -18.76 -3.78
N PRO A 78 -15.93 -17.84 -3.95
CA PRO A 78 -16.90 -17.91 -5.05
C PRO A 78 -16.23 -18.05 -6.42
N ASP A 79 -16.80 -18.85 -7.30
CA ASP A 79 -16.35 -19.13 -8.68
C ASP A 79 -14.94 -19.74 -8.83
N GLN A 80 -14.20 -19.96 -7.75
CA GLN A 80 -12.81 -20.45 -7.78
C GLN A 80 -12.68 -21.82 -8.44
N GLU A 81 -13.56 -22.76 -8.09
CA GLU A 81 -13.60 -24.09 -8.70
C GLU A 81 -13.84 -24.01 -10.21
N ARG A 82 -14.85 -23.23 -10.64
CA ARG A 82 -15.14 -22.98 -12.06
C ARG A 82 -13.94 -22.39 -12.79
N ARG A 83 -13.21 -21.45 -12.15
CA ARG A 83 -12.01 -20.82 -12.71
C ARG A 83 -10.89 -21.82 -12.91
N TYR A 84 -10.49 -22.55 -11.86
CA TYR A 84 -9.40 -23.52 -11.98
C TYR A 84 -9.73 -24.67 -12.92
N GLN A 85 -10.98 -25.12 -12.96
CA GLN A 85 -11.41 -26.13 -13.92
C GLN A 85 -11.29 -25.63 -15.36
N ALA A 86 -11.70 -24.38 -15.64
CA ALA A 86 -11.58 -23.78 -16.96
C ALA A 86 -10.10 -23.58 -17.36
N ILE A 87 -9.27 -23.07 -16.45
CA ILE A 87 -7.82 -22.88 -16.67
C ILE A 87 -7.16 -24.24 -16.93
N SER A 88 -7.39 -25.21 -16.05
CA SER A 88 -6.84 -26.57 -16.19
C SER A 88 -7.26 -27.23 -17.51
N SER A 89 -8.53 -27.12 -17.89
CA SER A 89 -9.04 -27.66 -19.15
C SER A 89 -8.39 -26.98 -20.37
N ARG A 90 -8.18 -25.66 -20.32
CA ARG A 90 -7.54 -24.92 -21.41
C ARG A 90 -6.07 -25.28 -21.54
N LEU A 91 -5.32 -25.31 -20.43
CA LEU A 91 -3.89 -25.63 -20.45
C LEU A 91 -3.63 -27.08 -20.88
N ALA A 92 -4.52 -28.01 -20.56
CA ALA A 92 -4.42 -29.41 -21.00
C ALA A 92 -4.68 -29.60 -22.51
N GLN A 93 -5.29 -28.63 -23.18
CA GLN A 93 -5.54 -28.65 -24.63
C GLN A 93 -4.37 -28.08 -25.45
N LEU A 94 -3.38 -27.46 -24.80
CA LEU A 94 -2.21 -26.93 -25.49
C LEU A 94 -1.32 -28.09 -25.92
N ASP A 95 -0.98 -28.15 -27.20
CA ASP A 95 0.02 -29.10 -27.70
C ASP A 95 1.42 -28.55 -27.38
N PRO A 96 2.24 -29.24 -26.56
CA PRO A 96 3.61 -28.82 -26.28
C PRO A 96 4.47 -28.63 -27.54
N ALA A 97 4.13 -29.28 -28.65
CA ALA A 97 4.84 -29.13 -29.93
C ALA A 97 4.50 -27.82 -30.66
N GLU A 98 3.37 -27.18 -30.34
CA GLU A 98 2.94 -25.90 -30.92
C GLU A 98 3.43 -24.69 -30.11
N LEU A 99 3.85 -24.91 -28.85
CA LEU A 99 4.38 -23.85 -28.00
C LEU A 99 5.84 -23.54 -28.35
N SER A 100 6.21 -22.26 -28.28
CA SER A 100 7.58 -21.80 -28.49
C SER A 100 8.58 -22.37 -27.48
N GLN A 101 8.09 -22.70 -26.29
CA GLN A 101 8.83 -23.30 -25.18
C GLN A 101 7.85 -23.85 -24.15
N PRO A 102 8.27 -24.74 -23.23
CA PRO A 102 7.37 -25.38 -22.26
C PRO A 102 7.03 -24.45 -21.08
N TRP A 103 6.42 -23.29 -21.35
CA TRP A 103 6.10 -22.28 -20.34
C TRP A 103 4.92 -22.67 -19.43
N ASN A 104 4.03 -23.55 -19.91
CA ASN A 104 2.91 -24.09 -19.15
C ASN A 104 3.37 -25.26 -18.29
N LEU A 105 3.64 -25.00 -17.01
CA LEU A 105 3.87 -26.09 -16.07
C LEU A 105 2.63 -26.98 -15.97
N GLY A 106 2.81 -28.28 -15.71
CA GLY A 106 1.68 -29.19 -15.51
C GLY A 106 0.75 -28.65 -14.44
N PHE A 107 -0.50 -28.34 -14.82
CA PHE A 107 -1.49 -27.67 -13.98
C PHE A 107 -2.82 -28.42 -14.04
N GLU A 108 -3.21 -29.03 -12.92
CA GLU A 108 -4.41 -29.87 -12.87
C GLU A 108 -5.27 -29.56 -11.65
N TYR A 109 -6.52 -29.15 -11.90
CA TYR A 109 -7.51 -29.00 -10.86
C TYR A 109 -8.22 -30.33 -10.60
N LEU A 110 -8.14 -30.82 -9.36
CA LEU A 110 -8.70 -32.10 -8.96
C LEU A 110 -9.84 -31.85 -7.96
N PRO A 111 -11.13 -31.97 -8.35
CA PRO A 111 -12.27 -31.53 -7.52
C PRO A 111 -12.49 -32.36 -6.24
N ASP A 112 -12.15 -33.65 -6.26
CA ASP A 112 -12.34 -34.59 -5.14
C ASP A 112 -11.04 -35.35 -4.81
N ALA A 113 -9.96 -34.61 -4.60
CA ALA A 113 -8.61 -35.18 -4.60
C ALA A 113 -8.13 -35.72 -3.25
N ILE A 114 -8.36 -34.96 -2.16
CA ILE A 114 -7.82 -35.26 -0.83
C ILE A 114 -8.93 -35.56 0.16
N GLY A 115 -8.86 -36.70 0.84
CA GLY A 115 -9.72 -37.04 1.97
C GLY A 115 -9.22 -36.40 3.25
N VAL A 116 -10.09 -35.64 3.94
CA VAL A 116 -9.84 -35.10 5.28
C VAL A 116 -11.06 -35.40 6.16
N GLY A 117 -10.88 -36.21 7.19
CA GLY A 117 -12.00 -36.73 7.97
C GLY A 117 -12.90 -37.64 7.13
N ARG A 118 -14.19 -37.29 6.99
CA ARG A 118 -15.18 -38.05 6.20
C ARG A 118 -15.48 -37.45 4.82
N GLU A 119 -14.92 -36.27 4.54
CA GLU A 119 -15.17 -35.54 3.30
C GLU A 119 -13.93 -35.53 2.41
N ARG A 120 -14.14 -35.37 1.11
CA ARG A 120 -13.08 -35.14 0.13
C ARG A 120 -13.08 -33.66 -0.24
N TYR A 121 -11.93 -33.12 -0.61
CA TYR A 121 -11.76 -31.72 -0.95
C TYR A 121 -10.96 -31.55 -2.23
N PRO A 122 -11.18 -30.44 -2.95
CA PRO A 122 -10.42 -30.15 -4.14
C PRO A 122 -8.98 -29.79 -3.79
N VAL A 123 -8.07 -30.15 -4.69
CA VAL A 123 -6.70 -29.63 -4.66
C VAL A 123 -6.30 -29.19 -6.06
N LEU A 124 -5.36 -28.27 -6.11
CA LEU A 124 -4.68 -27.92 -7.34
C LEU A 124 -3.28 -28.56 -7.33
N LYS A 125 -3.02 -29.43 -8.30
CA LYS A 125 -1.73 -30.12 -8.50
C LYS A 125 -0.94 -29.39 -9.56
N MET A 126 0.23 -28.91 -9.18
CA MET A 126 1.15 -28.18 -10.06
C MET A 126 2.49 -28.89 -10.12
N GLU A 127 3.08 -28.98 -11.30
CA GLU A 127 4.43 -29.50 -11.48
C GLU A 127 5.45 -28.62 -10.74
N TRP A 128 6.36 -29.27 -10.01
CA TRP A 128 7.48 -28.58 -9.37
C TRP A 128 8.70 -28.64 -10.30
N ILE A 129 9.29 -27.48 -10.57
CA ILE A 129 10.51 -27.36 -11.36
C ILE A 129 11.62 -26.67 -10.55
N ASP A 130 12.86 -27.10 -10.75
CA ASP A 130 14.03 -26.40 -10.23
C ASP A 130 14.36 -25.23 -11.16
N ALA A 131 13.91 -24.05 -10.77
CA ALA A 131 14.07 -22.80 -11.50
C ALA A 131 14.20 -21.62 -10.52
N VAL A 132 14.77 -20.51 -10.98
CA VAL A 132 14.89 -19.26 -10.21
C VAL A 132 13.93 -18.21 -10.76
N THR A 133 13.52 -17.23 -9.95
CA THR A 133 12.69 -16.12 -10.46
C THR A 133 13.47 -15.27 -11.46
N LEU A 134 12.78 -14.58 -12.36
CA LEU A 134 13.41 -13.71 -13.35
C LEU A 134 14.34 -12.67 -12.72
N SER A 135 13.93 -12.09 -11.59
CA SER A 135 14.74 -11.11 -10.85
C SER A 135 16.03 -11.73 -10.32
N SER A 136 15.93 -12.89 -9.66
CA SER A 136 17.11 -13.59 -9.13
C SER A 136 18.04 -14.04 -10.25
N TRP A 137 17.49 -14.46 -11.39
CA TRP A 137 18.30 -14.79 -12.55
C TRP A 137 19.04 -13.57 -13.08
N LEU A 138 18.39 -12.41 -13.15
CA LEU A 138 19.03 -11.15 -13.57
C LEU A 138 20.09 -10.68 -12.56
N ASP A 139 19.88 -10.83 -11.26
CA ASP A 139 20.90 -10.51 -10.25
C ASP A 139 22.22 -11.23 -10.53
N ASP A 140 22.14 -12.50 -10.93
CA ASP A 140 23.32 -13.31 -11.23
C ASP A 140 23.84 -13.14 -12.68
N ASN A 141 22.97 -12.81 -13.64
CA ASN A 141 23.29 -12.89 -15.08
C ASN A 141 23.19 -11.57 -15.86
N HIS A 142 22.77 -10.44 -15.26
CA HIS A 142 22.58 -9.16 -15.97
C HIS A 142 23.83 -8.65 -16.71
N THR A 143 25.03 -9.08 -16.30
CA THR A 143 26.29 -8.72 -16.98
C THR A 143 26.53 -9.50 -18.28
N ASP A 144 25.92 -10.68 -18.45
CA ASP A 144 25.92 -11.43 -19.70
C ASP A 144 24.82 -10.92 -20.63
N ARG A 145 25.20 -9.90 -21.41
CA ARG A 145 24.32 -9.24 -22.38
C ARG A 145 23.64 -10.20 -23.34
N PHE A 146 24.34 -11.23 -23.80
CA PHE A 146 23.79 -12.18 -24.77
C PHE A 146 22.79 -13.14 -24.13
N ALA A 147 23.05 -13.58 -22.89
CA ALA A 147 22.09 -14.39 -22.16
C ALA A 147 20.80 -13.61 -21.89
N VAL A 148 20.90 -12.36 -21.43
CA VAL A 148 19.74 -11.50 -21.17
C VAL A 148 18.96 -11.23 -22.46
N ASP A 149 19.65 -10.96 -23.57
CA ASP A 149 19.00 -10.70 -24.86
C ASP A 149 18.24 -11.93 -25.39
N ARG A 150 18.84 -13.13 -25.30
CA ARG A 150 18.16 -14.39 -25.62
C ARG A 150 16.95 -14.63 -24.74
N LEU A 151 17.04 -14.30 -23.44
CA LEU A 151 15.91 -14.43 -22.53
C LEU A 151 14.78 -13.45 -22.90
N ALA A 152 15.11 -12.24 -23.37
CA ALA A 152 14.14 -11.30 -23.90
C ALA A 152 13.40 -11.86 -25.13
N ASP A 153 14.11 -12.53 -26.04
CA ASP A 153 13.51 -13.18 -27.21
C ASP A 153 12.60 -14.35 -26.81
N ARG A 154 13.01 -15.15 -25.83
CA ARG A 154 12.17 -16.21 -25.26
C ARG A 154 10.93 -15.66 -24.55
N PHE A 155 11.06 -14.50 -23.90
CA PHE A 155 9.93 -13.83 -23.28
C PHE A 155 8.94 -13.31 -24.32
N GLU A 156 9.41 -12.70 -25.41
CA GLU A 156 8.56 -12.32 -26.55
C GLU A 156 7.80 -13.52 -27.10
N ALA A 157 8.51 -14.63 -27.35
CA ALA A 157 7.90 -15.85 -27.88
C ALA A 157 6.82 -16.43 -26.94
N LEU A 158 7.05 -16.41 -25.62
CA LEU A 158 6.04 -16.76 -24.62
C LEU A 158 4.80 -15.87 -24.72
N THR A 159 4.98 -14.55 -24.81
CA THR A 159 3.84 -13.62 -24.90
C THR A 159 3.05 -13.79 -26.19
N ARG A 160 3.71 -14.23 -27.27
CA ARG A 160 3.07 -14.61 -28.53
C ARG A 160 2.23 -15.88 -28.36
N ASP A 161 2.78 -16.93 -27.74
CA ASP A 161 2.03 -18.15 -27.46
C ASP A 161 0.75 -17.85 -26.65
N LEU A 162 0.87 -17.02 -25.60
CA LEU A 162 -0.28 -16.59 -24.79
C LEU A 162 -1.34 -15.89 -25.65
N SER A 163 -0.91 -14.94 -26.50
CA SER A 163 -1.81 -14.20 -27.37
C SER A 163 -2.48 -15.07 -28.43
N GLU A 164 -1.76 -16.01 -29.05
CA GLU A 164 -2.29 -16.93 -30.06
C GLU A 164 -3.35 -17.87 -29.48
N HIS A 165 -3.22 -18.22 -28.20
CA HIS A 165 -4.16 -19.07 -27.48
C HIS A 165 -5.23 -18.30 -26.70
N GLU A 166 -5.31 -16.97 -26.84
CA GLU A 166 -6.23 -16.09 -26.11
C GLU A 166 -6.14 -16.24 -24.58
N ILE A 167 -4.93 -16.47 -24.08
CA ILE A 167 -4.62 -16.61 -22.66
C ILE A 167 -3.98 -15.30 -22.19
N ALA A 168 -4.41 -14.82 -21.02
CA ALA A 168 -3.65 -13.83 -20.27
C ALA A 168 -3.44 -14.35 -18.86
N HIS A 169 -2.22 -14.28 -18.35
CA HIS A 169 -1.86 -14.58 -16.98
C HIS A 169 -2.61 -13.72 -15.96
N GLY A 170 -2.82 -12.43 -16.25
CA GLY A 170 -3.53 -11.49 -15.37
C GLY A 170 -2.68 -10.89 -14.24
N ASP A 171 -1.52 -11.50 -13.95
CA ASP A 171 -0.46 -11.02 -13.07
C ASP A 171 0.94 -11.31 -13.63
N LEU A 172 1.16 -10.97 -14.91
CA LEU A 172 2.45 -11.18 -15.55
C LEU A 172 3.52 -10.23 -14.96
N GLN A 173 4.44 -10.77 -14.17
CA GLN A 173 5.46 -10.01 -13.43
C GLN A 173 6.69 -10.86 -13.09
N HIS A 174 7.79 -10.21 -12.70
CA HIS A 174 9.09 -10.88 -12.42
C HIS A 174 9.05 -12.06 -11.44
N GLY A 175 8.15 -12.05 -10.45
CA GLY A 175 7.99 -13.13 -9.47
C GLY A 175 7.23 -14.35 -10.02
N ASN A 176 6.44 -14.17 -11.08
CA ASN A 176 5.62 -15.21 -11.71
C ASN A 176 6.27 -15.79 -12.99
N LEU A 177 7.47 -15.32 -13.32
CA LEU A 177 8.31 -15.82 -14.40
C LEU A 177 9.52 -16.51 -13.78
N LEU A 178 9.64 -17.82 -14.00
CA LEU A 178 10.81 -18.59 -13.59
C LEU A 178 11.70 -18.88 -14.80
N VAL A 179 13.01 -18.87 -14.59
CA VAL A 179 14.03 -19.25 -15.56
C VAL A 179 14.59 -20.61 -15.14
N ALA A 180 14.34 -21.63 -15.96
CA ALA A 180 14.86 -22.97 -15.75
C ALA A 180 16.33 -23.08 -16.18
N GLY A 181 17.02 -24.15 -15.75
CA GLY A 181 18.45 -24.34 -16.06
C GLY A 181 18.79 -24.56 -17.54
N ASP A 182 17.78 -24.69 -18.41
CA ASP A 182 17.90 -24.74 -19.87
C ASP A 182 17.59 -23.37 -20.54
N ASP A 183 17.58 -22.30 -19.73
CA ASP A 183 17.23 -20.91 -20.10
C ASP A 183 15.81 -20.72 -20.62
N THR A 184 14.92 -21.70 -20.48
CA THR A 184 13.51 -21.55 -20.88
C THR A 184 12.65 -20.99 -19.75
N LEU A 185 11.61 -20.24 -20.11
CA LEU A 185 10.71 -19.61 -19.13
C LEU A 185 9.59 -20.54 -18.69
N ARG A 186 9.17 -20.42 -17.44
CA ARG A 186 7.97 -21.06 -16.86
C ARG A 186 7.09 -20.02 -16.21
N LEU A 187 5.78 -20.13 -16.40
CA LEU A 187 4.80 -19.33 -15.68
C LEU A 187 4.35 -20.06 -14.41
N VAL A 188 4.12 -19.30 -13.34
CA VAL A 188 3.55 -19.79 -12.08
C VAL A 188 2.49 -18.80 -11.59
N ASP A 189 1.65 -19.25 -10.66
CA ASP A 189 0.55 -18.46 -10.08
C ASP A 189 -0.56 -18.08 -11.06
N TYR A 190 -1.32 -19.12 -11.46
CA TYR A 190 -2.41 -19.02 -12.43
C TYR A 190 -3.72 -18.42 -11.86
N ASP A 191 -3.70 -17.84 -10.66
CA ASP A 191 -4.91 -17.40 -9.94
C ASP A 191 -5.66 -16.25 -10.66
N GLY A 192 -4.93 -15.37 -11.33
CA GLY A 192 -5.44 -14.25 -12.14
C GLY A 192 -5.72 -14.60 -13.60
N MET A 193 -5.48 -15.85 -14.03
CA MET A 193 -5.46 -16.21 -15.44
C MET A 193 -6.84 -16.08 -16.11
N TYR A 194 -6.85 -15.42 -17.26
CA TYR A 194 -7.93 -15.40 -18.22
C TYR A 194 -7.75 -16.51 -19.26
N VAL A 195 -8.85 -17.21 -19.53
CA VAL A 195 -9.02 -18.10 -20.69
C VAL A 195 -10.41 -17.85 -21.28
N PRO A 196 -10.67 -18.17 -22.56
CA PRO A 196 -11.94 -17.85 -23.21
C PRO A 196 -13.20 -18.35 -22.47
N ALA A 197 -13.11 -19.50 -21.80
CA ALA A 197 -14.19 -20.07 -21.00
C ALA A 197 -14.58 -19.23 -19.76
N LEU A 198 -13.76 -18.24 -19.39
CA LEU A 198 -14.00 -17.30 -18.29
C LEU A 198 -14.49 -15.92 -18.76
N ALA A 199 -14.75 -15.76 -20.06
CA ALA A 199 -15.32 -14.53 -20.60
C ALA A 199 -16.62 -14.13 -19.88
N GLY A 200 -16.73 -12.85 -19.52
CA GLY A 200 -17.87 -12.30 -18.78
C GLY A 200 -17.80 -12.44 -17.26
N LEU A 201 -16.77 -13.10 -16.71
CA LEU A 201 -16.44 -13.02 -15.29
C LEU A 201 -15.55 -11.80 -15.02
N GLY A 202 -15.53 -11.30 -13.78
CA GLY A 202 -14.56 -10.27 -13.36
C GLY A 202 -13.18 -10.85 -13.04
N GLY A 203 -12.16 -10.00 -12.90
CA GLY A 203 -10.86 -10.43 -12.38
C GLY A 203 -10.92 -10.80 -10.89
N THR A 204 -10.12 -11.78 -10.46
CA THR A 204 -9.91 -12.14 -9.05
C THR A 204 -8.88 -11.23 -8.38
N GLU A 205 -7.94 -10.72 -9.18
CA GLU A 205 -6.87 -9.84 -8.75
C GLU A 205 -6.50 -8.81 -9.81
N ARG A 206 -5.81 -7.77 -9.35
CA ARG A 206 -5.39 -6.66 -10.21
C ARG A 206 -4.02 -6.87 -10.84
N GLY A 207 -3.28 -7.86 -10.37
CA GLY A 207 -1.87 -8.05 -10.67
C GLY A 207 -0.96 -7.02 -9.98
N HIS A 208 0.34 -7.19 -10.13
CA HIS A 208 1.37 -6.49 -9.40
C HIS A 208 1.53 -5.05 -9.91
N ARG A 209 1.30 -4.06 -9.02
CA ARG A 209 1.21 -2.63 -9.35
C ARG A 209 2.33 -2.07 -10.25
N ASN A 210 3.57 -2.57 -10.09
CA ASN A 210 4.73 -2.12 -10.88
C ASN A 210 4.75 -2.62 -12.34
N TYR A 211 3.79 -3.47 -12.75
CA TYR A 211 3.71 -4.01 -14.10
C TYR A 211 2.36 -3.72 -14.77
N GLN A 212 1.42 -3.10 -14.05
CA GLN A 212 0.06 -2.88 -14.54
C GLN A 212 -0.09 -1.49 -15.16
N SER A 213 -0.92 -1.40 -16.20
CA SER A 213 -1.25 -0.11 -16.81
C SER A 213 -1.95 0.79 -15.77
N PRO A 214 -1.60 2.09 -15.69
CA PRO A 214 -2.31 3.06 -14.87
C PRO A 214 -3.83 3.13 -15.14
N LEU A 215 -4.25 2.78 -16.36
CA LEU A 215 -5.65 2.80 -16.78
C LEU A 215 -6.41 1.49 -16.54
N ARG A 216 -5.76 0.42 -16.04
CA ARG A 216 -6.45 -0.83 -15.71
C ARG A 216 -7.51 -0.57 -14.64
N GLY A 217 -8.74 -1.01 -14.85
CA GLY A 217 -9.83 -1.02 -13.89
C GLY A 217 -9.91 -2.34 -13.11
N ASN A 218 -10.84 -2.43 -12.16
CA ASN A 218 -11.18 -3.71 -11.52
C ASN A 218 -12.09 -4.58 -12.40
N ASP A 219 -12.77 -3.95 -13.36
CA ASP A 219 -13.68 -4.62 -14.29
C ASP A 219 -12.97 -5.11 -15.57
N ASP A 220 -11.70 -4.75 -15.75
CA ASP A 220 -10.90 -5.21 -16.88
C ASP A 220 -10.49 -6.67 -16.66
N PHE A 221 -11.05 -7.57 -17.46
CA PHE A 221 -10.72 -8.99 -17.48
C PHE A 221 -10.89 -9.57 -18.89
N GLY A 222 -9.79 -9.98 -19.53
CA GLY A 222 -9.80 -10.43 -20.93
C GLY A 222 -8.43 -10.86 -21.46
N ALA A 223 -8.38 -11.23 -22.74
CA ALA A 223 -7.14 -11.70 -23.39
C ALA A 223 -6.05 -10.62 -23.52
N ALA A 224 -6.40 -9.34 -23.35
CA ALA A 224 -5.47 -8.22 -23.49
C ALA A 224 -4.79 -7.79 -22.17
N LEU A 225 -5.10 -8.45 -21.04
CA LEU A 225 -4.70 -7.98 -19.69
C LEU A 225 -3.20 -7.74 -19.55
N ASP A 226 -2.37 -8.64 -20.09
CA ASP A 226 -0.93 -8.60 -19.87
C ASP A 226 -0.17 -7.76 -20.88
N ARG A 227 -0.84 -7.14 -21.86
CA ARG A 227 -0.13 -6.45 -22.96
C ARG A 227 0.82 -5.38 -22.43
N PHE A 228 0.36 -4.55 -21.48
CA PHE A 228 1.23 -3.54 -20.87
C PHE A 228 2.39 -4.17 -20.09
N SER A 229 2.12 -5.18 -19.28
CA SER A 229 3.14 -5.88 -18.47
C SER A 229 4.21 -6.52 -19.36
N ALA A 230 3.81 -7.11 -20.49
CA ALA A 230 4.71 -7.67 -21.49
C ALA A 230 5.66 -6.59 -22.05
N TRP A 231 5.14 -5.41 -22.40
CA TRP A 231 5.97 -4.29 -22.85
C TRP A 231 6.99 -3.83 -21.78
N VAL A 232 6.56 -3.72 -20.52
CA VAL A 232 7.44 -3.31 -19.42
C VAL A 232 8.57 -4.31 -19.19
N ILE A 233 8.25 -5.60 -19.16
CA ILE A 233 9.23 -6.67 -18.92
C ILE A 233 10.19 -6.79 -20.10
N PHE A 234 9.69 -6.82 -21.33
CA PHE A 234 10.51 -6.91 -22.53
C PHE A 234 11.47 -5.72 -22.67
N MET A 235 10.96 -4.50 -22.45
CA MET A 235 11.78 -3.29 -22.44
C MET A 235 12.88 -3.39 -21.37
N SER A 236 12.54 -3.86 -20.16
CA SER A 236 13.51 -4.01 -19.09
C SER A 236 14.64 -4.99 -19.47
N LEU A 237 14.30 -6.15 -20.06
CA LEU A 237 15.29 -7.12 -20.51
C LEU A 237 16.18 -6.58 -21.62
N LYS A 238 15.60 -5.96 -22.65
CA LYS A 238 16.38 -5.35 -23.75
C LYS A 238 17.26 -4.20 -23.27
N ALA A 239 16.79 -3.37 -22.33
CA ALA A 239 17.57 -2.31 -21.72
C ALA A 239 18.76 -2.87 -20.93
N THR A 240 18.54 -3.88 -20.08
CA THR A 240 19.61 -4.54 -19.31
C THR A 240 20.61 -5.26 -20.22
N ALA A 241 20.16 -5.88 -21.31
CA ALA A 241 21.05 -6.49 -22.30
C ALA A 241 21.93 -5.45 -23.01
N ALA A 242 21.35 -4.30 -23.38
CA ALA A 242 22.08 -3.22 -24.05
C ALA A 242 23.10 -2.53 -23.12
N ASP A 243 22.68 -2.20 -21.90
CA ASP A 243 23.52 -1.61 -20.85
C ASP A 243 23.28 -2.27 -19.48
N PRO A 244 24.13 -3.25 -19.08
CA PRO A 244 24.05 -3.90 -17.78
C PRO A 244 24.11 -2.94 -16.58
N ALA A 245 24.70 -1.75 -16.74
CA ALA A 245 24.76 -0.77 -15.66
C ALA A 245 23.37 -0.23 -15.28
N LEU A 246 22.38 -0.32 -16.17
CA LEU A 246 21.00 0.07 -15.87
C LEU A 246 20.38 -0.80 -14.77
N TRP A 247 20.75 -2.08 -14.69
CA TRP A 247 20.30 -2.95 -13.59
C TRP A 247 20.74 -2.37 -12.25
N HIS A 248 22.03 -2.10 -12.05
CA HIS A 248 22.52 -1.52 -10.80
C HIS A 248 22.00 -0.11 -10.49
N ARG A 249 21.69 0.68 -11.52
CA ARG A 249 21.27 2.08 -11.35
C ARG A 249 19.79 2.22 -11.02
N LEU A 250 18.95 1.35 -11.56
CA LEU A 250 17.49 1.47 -11.51
C LEU A 250 16.81 0.36 -10.73
N HIS A 251 17.42 -0.83 -10.62
CA HIS A 251 16.90 -1.93 -9.80
C HIS A 251 17.35 -1.81 -8.35
N GLU A 252 16.47 -2.23 -7.43
CA GLU A 252 16.79 -2.40 -6.01
C GLU A 252 16.77 -3.91 -5.69
N PRO A 253 17.79 -4.49 -5.02
CA PRO A 253 17.85 -5.95 -4.77
C PRO A 253 16.67 -6.57 -3.99
N SER A 254 15.86 -5.73 -3.33
CA SER A 254 14.63 -6.15 -2.65
C SER A 254 13.37 -5.51 -3.25
N GLY A 255 13.51 -4.90 -4.42
CA GLY A 255 12.44 -4.23 -5.14
C GLY A 255 11.56 -5.23 -5.86
N GLU A 256 10.24 -5.01 -5.80
CA GLU A 256 9.26 -5.83 -6.52
C GLU A 256 9.07 -5.35 -7.98
N PHE A 257 10.17 -5.01 -8.66
CA PHE A 257 10.19 -4.46 -10.01
C PHE A 257 11.54 -4.72 -10.71
N LEU A 258 11.55 -4.75 -12.05
CA LEU A 258 12.80 -4.85 -12.81
C LEU A 258 13.52 -3.49 -12.84
N LEU A 259 13.10 -2.56 -13.70
CA LEU A 259 13.73 -1.23 -13.83
C LEU A 259 12.81 -0.06 -13.47
N LEU A 260 11.48 -0.25 -13.49
CA LEU A 260 10.48 0.81 -13.31
C LEU A 260 9.39 0.38 -12.32
N THR A 261 8.86 1.35 -11.61
CA THR A 261 7.80 1.24 -10.60
C THR A 261 6.47 1.78 -11.11
N GLU A 262 5.39 1.54 -10.35
CA GLU A 262 4.06 2.10 -10.65
C GLU A 262 4.08 3.64 -10.82
N GLU A 263 4.85 4.34 -9.99
CA GLU A 263 4.94 5.81 -10.03
C GLU A 263 5.57 6.33 -11.33
N ASP A 264 6.47 5.55 -11.94
CA ASP A 264 7.12 5.91 -13.19
C ASP A 264 6.11 5.99 -14.36
N PHE A 265 5.03 5.20 -14.28
CA PHE A 265 3.96 5.20 -15.28
C PHE A 265 2.84 6.20 -14.94
N LYS A 266 2.54 6.43 -13.66
CA LYS A 266 1.54 7.42 -13.22
C LYS A 266 2.02 8.86 -13.45
N ASN A 267 3.30 9.12 -13.25
CA ASN A 267 3.91 10.44 -13.48
C ASN A 267 5.21 10.36 -14.30
N PRO A 268 5.13 10.08 -15.62
CA PRO A 268 6.30 9.96 -16.48
C PRO A 268 7.19 11.21 -16.52
N GLY A 269 6.58 12.39 -16.37
CA GLY A 269 7.32 13.67 -16.37
C GLY A 269 8.26 13.83 -15.17
N GLY A 270 7.95 13.21 -14.03
CA GLY A 270 8.77 13.24 -12.82
C GLY A 270 9.66 12.00 -12.62
N SER A 271 9.55 11.00 -13.50
CA SER A 271 10.24 9.71 -13.34
C SER A 271 11.72 9.81 -13.71
N THR A 272 12.62 9.64 -12.73
CA THR A 272 14.06 9.60 -13.03
C THR A 272 14.45 8.33 -13.79
N GLY A 273 13.82 7.19 -13.48
CA GLY A 273 14.09 5.91 -14.15
C GLY A 273 13.69 5.94 -15.62
N LEU A 274 12.47 6.39 -15.91
CA LEU A 274 11.98 6.49 -17.28
C LEU A 274 12.75 7.54 -18.09
N GLN A 275 13.08 8.69 -17.50
CA GLN A 275 13.93 9.69 -18.17
C GLN A 275 15.34 9.16 -18.47
N THR A 276 15.90 8.33 -17.59
CA THR A 276 17.18 7.65 -17.84
C THR A 276 17.11 6.75 -19.07
N LEU A 277 16.00 6.01 -19.24
CA LEU A 277 15.79 5.11 -20.38
C LEU A 277 15.48 5.88 -21.67
N LEU A 278 14.66 6.92 -21.61
CA LEU A 278 14.33 7.78 -22.76
C LEU A 278 15.56 8.53 -23.31
N ALA A 279 16.46 8.95 -22.43
CA ALA A 279 17.69 9.65 -22.82
C ALA A 279 18.86 8.70 -23.14
N HIS A 280 18.63 7.38 -23.15
CA HIS A 280 19.68 6.40 -23.39
C HIS A 280 20.20 6.50 -24.85
N PRO A 281 21.53 6.40 -25.09
CA PRO A 281 22.10 6.58 -26.43
C PRO A 281 21.76 5.47 -27.41
N ASP A 282 21.39 4.28 -26.93
CA ASP A 282 20.89 3.19 -27.76
C ASP A 282 19.45 3.50 -28.23
N PRO A 283 19.20 3.62 -29.56
CA PRO A 283 17.87 3.88 -30.11
C PRO A 283 16.85 2.79 -29.79
N ALA A 284 17.27 1.54 -29.62
CA ALA A 284 16.36 0.45 -29.27
C ALA A 284 15.82 0.62 -27.85
N VAL A 285 16.69 0.97 -26.90
CA VAL A 285 16.31 1.21 -25.49
C VAL A 285 15.40 2.43 -25.37
N SER A 286 15.82 3.56 -25.94
CA SER A 286 15.02 4.80 -25.89
C SER A 286 13.69 4.67 -26.63
N GLY A 287 13.66 3.97 -27.77
CA GLY A 287 12.43 3.68 -28.51
C GLY A 287 11.45 2.79 -27.73
N LEU A 288 11.94 1.72 -27.08
CA LEU A 288 11.10 0.87 -26.23
C LEU A 288 10.58 1.62 -25.00
N ALA A 289 11.40 2.48 -24.38
CA ALA A 289 10.99 3.32 -23.28
C ALA A 289 9.90 4.33 -23.69
N ASP A 290 10.02 4.93 -24.88
CA ASP A 290 9.01 5.84 -25.41
C ASP A 290 7.70 5.11 -25.73
N GLN A 291 7.79 3.88 -26.24
CA GLN A 291 6.63 3.04 -26.47
C GLN A 291 5.90 2.72 -25.16
N VAL A 292 6.61 2.23 -24.12
CA VAL A 292 6.02 1.96 -22.79
C VAL A 292 5.37 3.22 -22.21
N ARG A 293 6.05 4.37 -22.30
CA ARG A 293 5.53 5.68 -21.85
C ARG A 293 4.22 6.05 -22.56
N SER A 294 4.16 5.85 -23.87
CA SER A 294 2.97 6.15 -24.68
C SER A 294 1.80 5.21 -24.34
N LEU A 295 2.09 3.91 -24.17
CA LEU A 295 1.10 2.89 -23.86
C LEU A 295 0.48 3.04 -22.47
N ALA A 296 1.19 3.64 -21.50
CA ALA A 296 0.69 3.85 -20.14
C ALA A 296 -0.61 4.69 -20.07
N PHE A 297 -0.91 5.47 -21.12
CA PHE A 297 -2.10 6.32 -21.21
C PHE A 297 -3.12 5.84 -22.24
N GLN A 298 -3.00 4.59 -22.70
CA GLN A 298 -3.94 4.01 -23.66
C GLN A 298 -4.86 2.98 -22.97
N PRO A 299 -6.15 2.92 -23.34
CA PRO A 299 -7.07 1.86 -22.94
C PRO A 299 -6.51 0.45 -23.25
N LEU A 300 -6.78 -0.52 -22.38
CA LEU A 300 -6.18 -1.87 -22.46
C LEU A 300 -6.50 -2.60 -23.76
N ASP A 301 -7.71 -2.41 -24.30
CA ASP A 301 -8.19 -3.00 -25.55
C ASP A 301 -7.42 -2.48 -26.78
N LEU A 302 -6.88 -1.26 -26.71
CA LEU A 302 -6.10 -0.62 -27.78
C LEU A 302 -4.61 -0.92 -27.70
N LEU A 303 -4.11 -1.49 -26.60
CA LEU A 303 -2.69 -1.81 -26.47
C LEU A 303 -2.30 -2.86 -27.53
N PRO A 304 -1.20 -2.67 -28.27
CA PRO A 304 -0.76 -3.65 -29.25
C PRO A 304 -0.13 -4.88 -28.55
N PRO A 305 -0.35 -6.10 -29.04
CA PRO A 305 0.45 -7.25 -28.66
C PRO A 305 1.94 -6.99 -28.95
N LEU A 306 2.82 -7.43 -28.05
CA LEU A 306 4.27 -7.25 -28.18
C LEU A 306 4.80 -7.80 -29.52
N ALA A 307 4.35 -9.00 -29.90
CA ALA A 307 4.74 -9.72 -31.12
C ALA A 307 4.46 -8.96 -32.43
N ASN A 308 3.49 -8.04 -32.44
CA ASN A 308 3.08 -7.32 -33.65
C ASN A 308 3.87 -6.03 -33.90
N ALA A 309 4.68 -5.59 -32.92
CA ALA A 309 5.33 -4.28 -32.95
C ALA A 309 6.87 -4.35 -33.05
N ILE A 310 7.47 -5.54 -32.96
CA ILE A 310 8.92 -5.75 -33.12
C ILE A 310 9.17 -6.22 -34.57
N PRO A 311 10.00 -5.53 -35.37
CA PRO A 311 10.33 -5.98 -36.72
C PRO A 311 10.99 -7.37 -36.66
N LYS A 312 10.39 -8.35 -37.32
CA LYS A 312 10.96 -9.71 -37.47
C LYS A 312 12.39 -9.60 -38.02
N GLN A 313 13.39 -9.93 -37.22
CA GLN A 313 14.69 -10.32 -37.80
C GLN A 313 14.44 -11.59 -38.60
N ARG A 314 14.59 -11.47 -39.92
CA ARG A 314 14.39 -12.55 -40.88
C ARG A 314 15.35 -13.70 -40.59
N THR A 315 14.84 -14.81 -40.08
CA THR A 315 15.38 -16.13 -40.41
C THR A 315 14.97 -16.49 -41.84
N ALA A 316 15.88 -17.15 -42.54
CA ALA A 316 15.93 -17.28 -43.99
C ALA A 316 14.69 -17.92 -44.63
N ALA A 317 14.43 -17.49 -45.87
CA ALA A 317 13.27 -17.81 -46.68
C ALA A 317 13.11 -19.31 -47.00
N THR A 318 11.86 -19.76 -47.05
CA THR A 318 11.41 -20.69 -48.09
C THR A 318 10.04 -20.21 -48.57
N THR A 319 10.00 -19.94 -49.87
CA THR A 319 8.87 -19.50 -50.67
C THR A 319 7.77 -20.56 -50.75
N SER A 320 6.52 -20.13 -50.61
CA SER A 320 5.39 -20.58 -51.44
C SER A 320 4.24 -19.58 -51.30
N ALA A 321 3.90 -18.96 -52.43
CA ALA A 321 2.80 -18.02 -52.57
C ALA A 321 1.47 -18.77 -52.77
N SER A 322 0.37 -18.25 -52.23
CA SER A 322 -0.85 -18.06 -53.00
C SER A 322 -1.76 -17.04 -52.33
N ALA A 323 -2.23 -16.11 -53.15
CA ALA A 323 -3.17 -15.06 -52.82
C ALA A 323 -4.62 -15.56 -52.94
N SER A 324 -5.50 -15.08 -52.05
CA SER A 324 -6.91 -14.80 -52.38
C SER A 324 -7.59 -14.06 -51.22
N ALA A 325 -8.14 -12.89 -51.53
CA ALA A 325 -9.04 -12.11 -50.68
C ALA A 325 -10.51 -12.56 -50.89
N PRO A 326 -11.51 -11.94 -50.23
CA PRO A 326 -12.36 -12.56 -49.20
C PRO A 326 -13.79 -12.89 -49.70
N PRO A 327 -14.64 -13.48 -48.84
CA PRO A 327 -16.05 -13.15 -48.90
C PRO A 327 -16.70 -12.83 -47.54
N THR A 328 -17.39 -11.68 -47.53
CA THR A 328 -18.81 -11.49 -47.20
C THR A 328 -19.39 -12.05 -45.90
N ALA A 329 -19.90 -11.12 -45.09
CA ALA A 329 -20.81 -11.34 -43.95
C ALA A 329 -22.16 -11.97 -44.33
N PRO A 330 -22.84 -12.59 -43.36
CA PRO A 330 -24.29 -12.44 -43.21
C PRO A 330 -24.73 -11.92 -41.82
N ALA A 331 -25.96 -11.41 -41.82
CA ALA A 331 -26.65 -10.53 -40.88
C ALA A 331 -27.06 -11.17 -39.52
N PRO A 332 -27.57 -10.37 -38.55
CA PRO A 332 -27.63 -10.70 -37.14
C PRO A 332 -28.93 -11.42 -36.72
N GLY A 333 -28.79 -12.46 -35.90
CA GLY A 333 -29.87 -13.11 -35.17
C GLY A 333 -29.88 -12.66 -33.70
N THR A 334 -30.88 -11.87 -33.35
CA THR A 334 -31.54 -11.73 -32.03
C THR A 334 -30.97 -12.48 -30.82
N GLY A 335 -30.58 -11.72 -29.78
CA GLY A 335 -30.66 -12.19 -28.39
C GLY A 335 -29.75 -11.49 -27.37
N GLY A 336 -30.23 -10.42 -26.72
CA GLY A 336 -29.76 -10.02 -25.39
C GLY A 336 -28.94 -8.73 -25.30
N LEU A 337 -29.58 -7.63 -24.87
CA LEU A 337 -28.95 -6.32 -24.63
C LEU A 337 -28.09 -6.31 -23.33
N PRO A 338 -26.87 -5.74 -23.34
CA PRO A 338 -26.01 -5.58 -22.15
C PRO A 338 -26.46 -4.49 -21.16
N GLY A 339 -26.15 -4.69 -19.88
CA GLY A 339 -26.68 -3.99 -18.70
C GLY A 339 -26.28 -2.53 -18.45
N TRP A 340 -25.81 -1.78 -19.46
CA TRP A 340 -25.59 -0.33 -19.31
C TRP A 340 -26.72 0.52 -19.94
N MET A 341 -27.72 -0.13 -20.58
CA MET A 341 -28.88 0.51 -21.19
C MET A 341 -30.11 0.61 -20.26
N THR A 342 -29.97 0.32 -18.96
CA THR A 342 -31.03 0.45 -17.93
C THR A 342 -31.21 1.88 -17.41
N GLY A 343 -31.25 2.86 -18.33
CA GLY A 343 -31.49 4.28 -18.02
C GLY A 343 -32.68 4.90 -18.77
N HIS A 344 -33.22 4.24 -19.81
CA HIS A 344 -34.23 4.83 -20.69
C HIS A 344 -35.35 3.85 -21.09
N VAL A 345 -35.92 3.17 -20.09
CA VAL A 345 -37.20 2.45 -20.26
C VAL A 345 -38.31 3.32 -19.67
N PRO A 346 -39.36 3.68 -20.44
CA PRO A 346 -40.50 4.41 -19.88
C PRO A 346 -41.16 3.52 -18.80
N PRO A 347 -41.68 4.09 -17.70
CA PRO A 347 -42.13 3.30 -16.58
C PRO A 347 -43.23 2.33 -17.01
N GLN A 348 -42.96 1.03 -16.84
CA GLN A 348 -44.01 0.03 -16.77
C GLN A 348 -44.95 0.43 -15.63
N THR A 349 -46.20 0.70 -16.00
CA THR A 349 -47.32 0.90 -15.09
C THR A 349 -47.52 -0.37 -14.25
N ALA A 350 -46.92 -0.39 -13.07
CA ALA A 350 -47.41 -1.22 -11.98
C ALA A 350 -48.88 -0.81 -11.69
N PRO A 351 -49.76 -1.76 -11.30
CA PRO A 351 -51.14 -1.43 -10.98
C PRO A 351 -51.15 -0.38 -9.87
N ALA A 352 -51.89 0.69 -10.10
CA ALA A 352 -52.08 1.75 -9.12
C ALA A 352 -52.47 1.12 -7.76
N PRO A 353 -51.89 1.56 -6.63
CA PRO A 353 -52.49 1.25 -5.35
C PRO A 353 -53.94 1.71 -5.45
N THR A 354 -54.88 0.80 -5.20
CA THR A 354 -56.31 1.07 -5.22
C THR A 354 -56.59 2.12 -4.15
N ALA A 355 -56.49 3.39 -4.52
CA ALA A 355 -57.14 4.46 -3.81
C ALA A 355 -58.61 4.05 -3.74
N SER A 356 -59.12 3.91 -2.51
CA SER A 356 -60.51 3.62 -2.20
C SER A 356 -61.40 4.30 -3.23
N SER A 357 -61.98 3.52 -4.15
CA SER A 357 -62.84 4.03 -5.21
C SER A 357 -64.15 4.46 -4.58
N THR A 358 -64.11 5.57 -3.85
CA THR A 358 -65.26 6.16 -3.21
C THR A 358 -66.04 6.82 -4.33
N THR A 359 -67.00 6.09 -4.90
CA THR A 359 -67.86 6.57 -5.99
C THR A 359 -68.71 7.73 -5.49
N SER A 360 -68.15 8.95 -5.56
CA SER A 360 -68.90 10.19 -5.35
C SER A 360 -69.98 10.31 -6.43
N PRO A 361 -71.24 10.61 -6.07
CA PRO A 361 -72.30 10.80 -7.05
C PRO A 361 -72.00 11.98 -7.97
N ASP A 362 -72.33 11.80 -9.25
CA ASP A 362 -72.02 12.69 -10.38
C ASP A 362 -73.27 13.35 -10.98
N ARG A 363 -74.46 12.86 -10.59
CA ARG A 363 -75.77 13.34 -11.00
C ARG A 363 -76.76 13.21 -9.84
N PHE A 364 -77.82 14.02 -9.87
CA PHE A 364 -78.96 13.86 -8.97
C PHE A 364 -79.73 12.59 -9.35
N ARG A 365 -80.14 11.80 -8.36
CA ARG A 365 -80.83 10.52 -8.58
C ARG A 365 -82.11 10.52 -7.77
N THR A 366 -83.22 10.09 -8.40
CA THR A 366 -84.57 10.02 -7.82
C THR A 366 -85.12 11.36 -7.31
N ARG A 367 -86.37 11.67 -7.68
CA ARG A 367 -87.00 12.91 -7.23
C ARG A 367 -87.55 12.73 -5.82
N THR A 368 -87.26 13.68 -4.95
CA THR A 368 -87.85 13.77 -3.62
C THR A 368 -89.14 14.60 -3.66
N PRO A 369 -90.02 14.51 -2.65
CA PRO A 369 -91.20 15.38 -2.56
C PRO A 369 -90.84 16.88 -2.61
N LEU A 370 -89.68 17.26 -2.04
CA LEU A 370 -89.16 18.63 -2.09
C LEU A 370 -88.80 19.05 -3.53
N ASP A 371 -88.29 18.14 -4.35
CA ASP A 371 -87.99 18.41 -5.77
C ASP A 371 -89.28 18.68 -6.56
N VAL A 372 -90.34 17.94 -6.28
CA VAL A 372 -91.64 18.10 -6.95
C VAL A 372 -92.25 19.44 -6.57
N VAL A 373 -92.22 19.79 -5.27
CA VAL A 373 -92.68 21.09 -4.76
C VAL A 373 -91.87 22.23 -5.40
N THR A 374 -90.54 22.09 -5.48
CA THR A 374 -89.69 23.12 -6.11
C THR A 374 -89.87 23.22 -7.62
N ALA A 375 -90.12 22.11 -8.33
CA ALA A 375 -90.40 22.13 -9.77
C ALA A 375 -91.74 22.82 -10.12
N VAL A 376 -92.76 22.67 -9.25
CA VAL A 376 -94.10 23.29 -9.39
C VAL A 376 -94.10 24.76 -8.93
N LEU A 377 -93.25 25.13 -7.97
CA LEU A 377 -93.12 26.50 -7.48
C LEU A 377 -92.66 27.49 -8.57
N TRP A 378 -91.80 27.07 -9.50
CA TRP A 378 -91.32 27.92 -10.60
C TRP A 378 -92.42 28.43 -11.53
N PRO A 379 -93.26 27.58 -12.17
CA PRO A 379 -94.34 28.06 -13.02
C PRO A 379 -95.38 28.87 -12.23
N LEU A 380 -95.63 28.54 -10.96
CA LEU A 380 -96.51 29.30 -10.08
C LEU A 380 -95.97 30.71 -9.76
N LEU A 381 -94.69 30.82 -9.41
CA LEU A 381 -94.06 32.11 -9.10
C LEU A 381 -93.78 32.94 -10.36
N LEU A 382 -93.56 32.30 -11.52
CA LEU A 382 -93.50 32.95 -12.83
C LEU A 382 -94.88 33.48 -13.26
N ALA A 383 -95.95 32.72 -13.04
CA ALA A 383 -97.32 33.19 -13.27
C ALA A 383 -97.68 34.33 -12.32
N ALA A 384 -97.31 34.25 -11.04
CA ALA A 384 -97.54 35.31 -10.06
C ALA A 384 -96.74 36.59 -10.38
N THR A 385 -95.50 36.48 -10.89
CA THR A 385 -94.74 37.65 -11.36
C THR A 385 -95.34 38.27 -12.61
N ALA A 386 -95.75 37.47 -13.60
CA ALA A 386 -96.46 37.97 -14.77
C ALA A 386 -97.77 38.67 -14.37
N LEU A 387 -98.52 38.10 -13.42
CA LEU A 387 -99.74 38.69 -12.89
C LEU A 387 -99.47 40.02 -12.16
N MET A 388 -98.42 40.09 -11.35
CA MET A 388 -98.02 41.32 -10.64
C MET A 388 -97.56 42.44 -11.59
N ILE A 389 -96.89 42.08 -12.69
CA ILE A 389 -96.49 43.02 -13.76
C ILE A 389 -97.71 43.52 -14.54
N VAL A 390 -98.65 42.63 -14.90
CA VAL A 390 -99.88 42.98 -15.63
C VAL A 390 -100.86 43.77 -14.75
N ALA A 391 -100.92 43.50 -13.45
CA ALA A 391 -101.82 44.15 -12.51
C ALA A 391 -101.28 45.48 -11.93
N GLY A 392 -100.09 45.93 -12.34
CA GLY A 392 -99.57 47.27 -12.00
C GLY A 392 -99.22 47.48 -10.52
N PHE A 393 -98.89 46.43 -9.77
CA PHE A 393 -98.51 46.57 -8.36
C PHE A 393 -97.21 47.38 -8.22
N PRO A 394 -97.13 48.36 -7.29
CA PRO A 394 -95.96 49.22 -7.14
C PRO A 394 -94.76 48.40 -6.67
N THR A 395 -93.67 48.42 -7.45
CA THR A 395 -92.41 47.75 -7.12
C THR A 395 -91.71 48.46 -5.97
N SER A 396 -92.09 48.14 -4.73
CA SER A 396 -91.29 48.49 -3.56
C SER A 396 -90.06 47.59 -3.48
N LEU A 397 -88.98 48.12 -2.88
CA LEU A 397 -87.58 47.70 -2.65
C LEU A 397 -87.02 46.34 -3.13
N ILE A 398 -87.84 45.33 -3.37
CA ILE A 398 -87.46 44.07 -4.03
C ILE A 398 -88.34 44.01 -5.29
N GLY A 399 -87.86 44.54 -6.42
CA GLY A 399 -88.66 44.77 -7.64
C GLY A 399 -89.36 43.53 -8.21
N ALA A 400 -90.02 43.65 -9.38
CA ALA A 400 -90.83 42.58 -10.02
C ALA A 400 -90.15 41.20 -10.18
N GLY A 401 -88.84 41.09 -9.93
CA GLY A 401 -88.11 39.83 -9.81
C GLY A 401 -88.13 39.15 -8.43
N ALA A 402 -88.76 39.71 -7.38
CA ALA A 402 -88.73 39.15 -6.01
C ALA A 402 -89.20 37.68 -5.92
N PRO A 403 -90.28 37.25 -6.60
CA PRO A 403 -90.71 35.85 -6.58
C PRO A 403 -89.78 34.93 -7.37
N VAL A 404 -89.08 35.46 -8.40
CA VAL A 404 -88.04 34.72 -9.16
C VAL A 404 -86.78 34.53 -8.29
N ILE A 405 -86.38 35.55 -7.54
CA ILE A 405 -85.28 35.46 -6.57
C ILE A 405 -85.65 34.46 -5.47
N LEU A 406 -86.89 34.51 -4.95
CA LEU A 406 -87.38 33.56 -3.95
C LEU A 406 -87.40 32.12 -4.50
N ALA A 407 -87.87 31.91 -5.74
CA ALA A 407 -87.81 30.61 -6.42
C ALA A 407 -86.35 30.12 -6.55
N ALA A 408 -85.43 31.00 -6.89
CA ALA A 408 -84.01 30.67 -7.01
C ALA A 408 -83.38 30.31 -5.65
N VAL A 409 -83.73 31.03 -4.59
CA VAL A 409 -83.28 30.75 -3.21
C VAL A 409 -83.84 29.40 -2.72
N ILE A 410 -85.13 29.15 -2.92
CA ILE A 410 -85.76 27.87 -2.55
C ILE A 410 -85.16 26.71 -3.34
N THR A 411 -84.87 26.91 -4.64
CA THR A 411 -84.20 25.90 -5.46
C THR A 411 -82.76 25.66 -5.00
N ALA A 412 -82.03 26.72 -4.64
CA ALA A 412 -80.69 26.61 -4.07
C ALA A 412 -80.71 25.87 -2.72
N PHE A 413 -81.73 26.11 -1.89
CA PHE A 413 -81.96 25.43 -0.62
C PHE A 413 -82.32 23.94 -0.81
N ALA A 414 -83.25 23.63 -1.71
CA ALA A 414 -83.59 22.24 -2.03
C ALA A 414 -82.37 21.48 -2.59
N ARG A 415 -81.58 22.13 -3.46
CA ARG A 415 -80.31 21.59 -3.96
C ARG A 415 -79.28 21.38 -2.86
N SER A 416 -79.18 22.27 -1.88
CA SER A 416 -78.19 22.15 -0.79
C SER A 416 -78.54 21.01 0.18
N ARG A 417 -79.82 20.68 0.32
CA ARG A 417 -80.33 19.55 1.13
C ARG A 417 -80.21 18.18 0.46
N ARG A 418 -79.74 18.11 -0.80
CA ARG A 418 -79.56 16.86 -1.53
C ARG A 418 -78.48 15.99 -0.89
N VAL A 419 -78.84 14.72 -0.65
CA VAL A 419 -77.96 13.69 -0.09
C VAL A 419 -76.72 13.51 -0.97
N GLU A 420 -76.87 13.60 -2.29
CA GLU A 420 -75.75 13.47 -3.24
C GLU A 420 -74.71 14.58 -3.08
N ARG A 421 -75.16 15.80 -2.73
CA ARG A 421 -74.25 16.93 -2.50
C ARG A 421 -73.52 16.79 -1.18
N ALA A 422 -74.21 16.35 -0.12
CA ALA A 422 -73.60 16.05 1.17
C ALA A 422 -72.57 14.92 1.08
N GLN A 423 -72.90 13.83 0.36
CA GLN A 423 -71.98 12.71 0.09
C GLN A 423 -70.75 13.16 -0.72
N SER A 424 -70.94 13.96 -1.76
CA SER A 424 -69.83 14.51 -2.56
C SER A 424 -68.92 15.43 -1.73
N TRP A 425 -69.47 16.21 -0.81
CA TRP A 425 -68.69 17.08 0.07
C TRP A 425 -67.93 16.28 1.14
N ALA A 426 -68.53 15.23 1.70
CA ALA A 426 -67.87 14.31 2.64
C ALA A 426 -66.67 13.59 1.99
N VAL A 427 -66.80 13.14 0.74
CA VAL A 427 -65.68 12.55 -0.04
C VAL A 427 -64.56 13.57 -0.27
N LEU A 428 -64.89 14.82 -0.58
CA LEU A 428 -63.90 15.90 -0.76
C LEU A 428 -63.17 16.26 0.55
N ALA A 429 -63.90 16.29 1.67
CA ALA A 429 -63.31 16.54 2.98
C ALA A 429 -62.35 15.40 3.36
N LYS A 430 -62.77 14.15 3.17
CA LYS A 430 -61.92 12.96 3.42
C LYS A 430 -60.65 12.96 2.58
N LEU A 431 -60.75 13.18 1.26
CA LEU A 431 -59.57 13.24 0.38
C LEU A 431 -58.67 14.44 0.67
N SER A 432 -59.21 15.55 1.20
CA SER A 432 -58.40 16.70 1.59
C SER A 432 -57.67 16.46 2.91
N ASP A 433 -58.28 15.72 3.85
CA ASP A 433 -57.64 15.29 5.09
C ASP A 433 -56.54 14.24 4.83
N GLU A 434 -56.82 13.25 3.98
CA GLU A 434 -55.82 12.26 3.54
C GLU A 434 -54.61 12.92 2.84
N LEU A 435 -54.83 13.97 2.03
CA LEU A 435 -53.74 14.72 1.41
C LEU A 435 -52.96 15.58 2.42
N ALA A 436 -53.62 16.09 3.46
CA ALA A 436 -52.98 16.90 4.51
C ALA A 436 -52.13 16.05 5.47
N GLN A 437 -52.46 14.77 5.63
CA GLN A 437 -51.69 13.81 6.43
C GLN A 437 -50.45 13.27 5.69
N LEU A 438 -50.41 13.39 4.35
CA LEU A 438 -49.24 13.01 3.56
C LEU A 438 -48.18 14.12 3.57
N GLU A 439 -46.93 13.76 3.86
CA GLU A 439 -45.80 14.70 3.80
C GLU A 439 -45.56 15.18 2.35
N ASP A 440 -45.26 16.47 2.18
CA ASP A 440 -45.01 17.07 0.86
C ASP A 440 -43.77 16.43 0.20
N PRO A 441 -43.93 15.66 -0.90
CA PRO A 441 -42.85 14.89 -1.50
C PRO A 441 -41.74 15.79 -2.05
N VAL A 442 -42.04 17.05 -2.41
CA VAL A 442 -41.04 18.00 -2.95
C VAL A 442 -40.10 18.46 -1.84
N LYS A 443 -40.64 18.83 -0.68
CA LYS A 443 -39.84 19.26 0.48
C LYS A 443 -39.01 18.11 1.04
N ALA A 444 -39.59 16.92 1.12
CA ALA A 444 -38.88 15.72 1.55
C ALA A 444 -37.73 15.37 0.59
N ALA A 445 -37.93 15.53 -0.73
CA ALA A 445 -36.90 15.27 -1.74
C ALA A 445 -35.77 16.30 -1.67
N GLU A 446 -36.10 17.57 -1.45
CA GLU A 446 -35.08 18.62 -1.29
C GLU A 446 -34.22 18.40 -0.05
N LYS A 447 -34.84 17.99 1.07
CA LYS A 447 -34.13 17.64 2.30
C LYS A 447 -33.19 16.45 2.08
N LEU A 448 -33.68 15.37 1.48
CA LEU A 448 -32.88 14.19 1.15
C LEU A 448 -31.70 14.53 0.24
N ARG A 449 -31.89 15.41 -0.75
CA ARG A 449 -30.82 15.90 -1.63
C ARG A 449 -29.74 16.67 -0.86
N LYS A 450 -30.13 17.55 0.07
CA LYS A 450 -29.20 18.30 0.92
C LYS A 450 -28.39 17.38 1.84
N ASP A 451 -29.04 16.38 2.44
CA ASP A 451 -28.38 15.42 3.32
C ASP A 451 -27.38 14.54 2.53
N LYS A 452 -27.77 14.07 1.33
CA LYS A 452 -26.87 13.32 0.44
C LYS A 452 -25.66 14.15 0.00
N ALA A 453 -25.87 15.42 -0.37
CA ALA A 453 -24.78 16.30 -0.77
C ALA A 453 -23.78 16.56 0.37
N LYS A 454 -24.27 16.74 1.61
CA LYS A 454 -23.41 16.86 2.80
C LYS A 454 -22.61 15.59 3.06
N PHE A 455 -23.25 14.43 2.92
CA PHE A 455 -22.60 13.13 3.06
C PHE A 455 -21.51 12.93 2.00
N ASP A 456 -21.82 13.18 0.73
CA ASP A 456 -20.86 13.02 -0.38
C ASP A 456 -19.63 13.94 -0.22
N ALA A 457 -19.84 15.17 0.26
CA ALA A 457 -18.75 16.09 0.58
C ALA A 457 -17.87 15.59 1.75
N ALA A 458 -18.48 15.02 2.78
CA ALA A 458 -17.75 14.43 3.91
C ALA A 458 -16.96 13.18 3.49
N GLU A 459 -17.55 12.33 2.65
CA GLU A 459 -16.88 11.14 2.10
C GLU A 459 -15.71 11.52 1.20
N MET A 460 -15.86 12.52 0.33
CA MET A 460 -14.78 13.01 -0.52
C MET A 460 -13.59 13.48 0.32
N LYS A 461 -13.84 14.26 1.38
CA LYS A 461 -12.82 14.70 2.32
C LYS A 461 -12.13 13.54 3.05
N ARG A 462 -12.89 12.50 3.42
CA ARG A 462 -12.32 11.28 4.04
C ARG A 462 -11.42 10.53 3.07
N THR A 463 -11.88 10.32 1.83
CA THR A 463 -11.13 9.56 0.81
C THR A 463 -9.83 10.24 0.41
N THR A 464 -9.73 11.57 0.53
CA THR A 464 -8.48 12.30 0.29
C THR A 464 -7.59 12.39 1.54
N ALA A 465 -8.17 12.47 2.74
CA ALA A 465 -7.41 12.54 3.98
C ALA A 465 -6.68 11.22 4.33
N TYR A 466 -7.25 10.06 3.99
CA TYR A 466 -6.65 8.76 4.26
C TYR A 466 -5.26 8.56 3.60
N PRO A 467 -5.10 8.72 2.27
CA PRO A 467 -3.80 8.58 1.62
C PRO A 467 -2.80 9.64 2.14
N GLN A 468 -3.24 10.89 2.35
CA GLN A 468 -2.37 11.93 2.94
C GLN A 468 -1.86 11.56 4.34
N ALA A 469 -2.68 10.90 5.15
CA ALA A 469 -2.28 10.41 6.46
C ALA A 469 -1.30 9.23 6.37
N GLN A 470 -1.45 8.34 5.38
CA GLN A 470 -0.48 7.28 5.08
C GLN A 470 0.86 7.85 4.63
N ASP A 471 0.84 8.82 3.72
CA ASP A 471 2.04 9.49 3.22
C ASP A 471 2.80 10.18 4.36
N LYS A 472 2.07 10.86 5.25
CA LYS A 472 2.64 11.52 6.43
C LYS A 472 3.32 10.53 7.37
N LEU A 473 2.69 9.37 7.62
CA LEU A 473 3.25 8.33 8.49
C LEU A 473 4.52 7.73 7.88
N THR A 474 4.51 7.50 6.57
CA THR A 474 5.67 6.99 5.81
C THR A 474 6.81 8.02 5.79
N ALA A 475 6.50 9.30 5.58
CA ALA A 475 7.48 10.38 5.65
C ALA A 475 8.12 10.51 7.05
N GLN A 476 7.34 10.34 8.11
CA GLN A 476 7.85 10.31 9.49
C GLN A 476 8.81 9.13 9.71
N TYR A 477 8.45 7.94 9.24
CA TYR A 477 9.33 6.76 9.30
C TYR A 477 10.67 7.00 8.60
N HIS A 478 10.67 7.53 7.38
CA HIS A 478 11.91 7.84 6.67
C HIS A 478 12.74 8.94 7.35
N ALA A 479 12.09 9.95 7.92
CA ALA A 479 12.78 10.99 8.69
C ALA A 479 13.48 10.43 9.94
N GLU A 480 12.81 9.54 10.67
CA GLU A 480 13.38 8.86 11.84
C GLU A 480 14.57 7.97 11.47
N LEU A 481 14.47 7.21 10.38
CA LEU A 481 15.57 6.40 9.86
C LEU A 481 16.78 7.26 9.47
N LYS A 482 16.54 8.36 8.76
CA LYS A 482 17.59 9.29 8.33
C LYS A 482 18.32 9.90 9.53
N GLU A 483 17.58 10.31 10.56
CA GLU A 483 18.19 10.84 11.78
C GLU A 483 18.93 9.77 12.60
N ALA A 484 18.41 8.54 12.64
CA ALA A 484 19.13 7.41 13.25
C ALA A 484 20.46 7.14 12.54
N GLU A 485 20.48 7.13 11.21
CA GLU A 485 21.70 6.91 10.42
C GLU A 485 22.72 8.05 10.58
N LYS A 486 22.26 9.31 10.55
CA LYS A 486 23.15 10.45 10.84
C LYS A 486 23.80 10.36 12.21
N ARG A 487 23.03 9.97 13.24
CA ARG A 487 23.55 9.78 14.61
C ARG A 487 24.58 8.65 14.66
N LYS A 488 24.32 7.54 13.97
CA LYS A 488 25.27 6.42 13.84
C LYS A 488 26.58 6.88 13.22
N VAL A 489 26.53 7.51 12.04
CA VAL A 489 27.71 7.99 11.31
C VAL A 489 28.53 8.97 12.15
N ARG A 490 27.88 9.91 12.84
CA ARG A 490 28.57 10.86 13.72
C ARG A 490 29.29 10.16 14.87
N LYS A 491 28.59 9.26 15.59
CA LYS A 491 29.17 8.53 16.73
C LYS A 491 30.29 7.58 16.29
N GLN A 492 30.13 6.87 15.17
CA GLN A 492 31.16 6.00 14.62
C GLN A 492 32.40 6.80 14.25
N ARG A 493 32.25 7.93 13.55
CA ARG A 493 33.36 8.82 13.22
C ARG A 493 34.11 9.31 14.46
N ASP A 494 33.39 9.66 15.53
CA ASP A 494 34.02 10.12 16.78
C ASP A 494 34.78 8.97 17.49
N ILE A 495 34.30 7.73 17.39
CA ILE A 495 34.99 6.54 17.92
C ILE A 495 36.21 6.18 17.08
N ASP A 496 36.07 6.18 15.74
CA ASP A 496 37.15 5.86 14.81
C ASP A 496 38.32 6.85 14.99
N LYS A 497 38.04 8.15 15.13
CA LYS A 497 39.04 9.17 15.49
C LYS A 497 39.79 8.84 16.79
N LYS A 498 39.11 8.29 17.80
CA LYS A 498 39.76 7.88 19.07
C LYS A 498 40.64 6.66 18.85
N ILE A 499 40.19 5.68 18.07
CA ILE A 499 40.96 4.47 17.73
C ILE A 499 42.24 4.86 16.97
N ASP A 500 42.12 5.74 15.97
CA ASP A 500 43.27 6.21 15.18
C ASP A 500 44.29 6.95 16.06
N GLY A 501 43.80 7.73 17.04
CA GLY A 501 44.63 8.44 18.01
C GLY A 501 45.41 7.55 18.98
N LEU A 502 45.01 6.28 19.18
CA LEU A 502 45.69 5.36 20.12
C LEU A 502 47.13 5.05 19.72
N SER A 503 47.45 5.07 18.43
CA SER A 503 48.82 4.82 17.95
C SER A 503 49.79 5.93 18.39
N GLU A 504 49.34 7.18 18.33
CA GLU A 504 50.10 8.33 18.82
C GLU A 504 50.14 8.40 20.35
N GLU A 505 49.08 7.96 21.02
CA GLU A 505 49.08 7.79 22.48
C GLU A 505 50.11 6.74 22.92
N LEU A 506 50.15 5.58 22.25
CA LEU A 506 51.15 4.53 22.50
C LEU A 506 52.58 5.05 22.31
N ARG A 507 52.86 5.75 21.20
CA ARG A 507 54.18 6.35 20.94
C ARG A 507 54.60 7.31 22.06
N ARG A 508 53.68 8.20 22.47
CA ARG A 508 53.94 9.16 23.55
C ARG A 508 54.15 8.47 24.90
N ALA A 509 53.36 7.45 25.21
CA ALA A 509 53.49 6.68 26.45
C ALA A 509 54.83 5.94 26.52
N LEU A 510 55.25 5.28 25.43
CA LEU A 510 56.54 4.59 25.35
C LEU A 510 57.72 5.57 25.46
N ALA A 511 57.66 6.71 24.76
CA ALA A 511 58.70 7.74 24.83
C ALA A 511 58.82 8.33 26.24
N LYS A 512 57.68 8.64 26.88
CA LYS A 512 57.65 9.12 28.26
C LYS A 512 58.24 8.11 29.23
N ALA A 513 57.82 6.85 29.14
CA ALA A 513 58.31 5.78 30.02
C ALA A 513 59.83 5.57 29.85
N LEU A 514 60.35 5.64 28.63
CA LEU A 514 61.79 5.56 28.38
C LEU A 514 62.53 6.76 29.00
N ALA A 515 62.01 7.97 28.81
CA ALA A 515 62.60 9.18 29.40
C ALA A 515 62.61 9.15 30.93
N ASP A 516 61.53 8.68 31.55
CA ASP A 516 61.43 8.51 33.00
C ASP A 516 62.46 7.48 33.49
N LYS A 517 62.62 6.36 32.78
CA LYS A 517 63.60 5.30 33.09
C LYS A 517 65.04 5.79 32.96
N GLN A 518 65.36 6.52 31.89
CA GLN A 518 66.68 7.12 31.66
C GLN A 518 67.01 8.13 32.77
N SER A 519 66.05 9.00 33.10
CA SER A 519 66.20 9.99 34.18
C SER A 519 66.42 9.33 35.55
N ALA A 520 65.69 8.23 35.84
CA ALA A 520 65.87 7.46 37.06
C ALA A 520 67.26 6.79 37.11
N TYR A 521 67.73 6.21 35.99
CA TYR A 521 69.05 5.58 35.90
C TYR A 521 70.19 6.58 36.14
N VAL A 522 70.15 7.73 35.47
CA VAL A 522 71.17 8.79 35.65
C VAL A 522 71.19 9.26 37.10
N ARG A 523 70.01 9.48 37.71
CA ARG A 523 69.90 9.90 39.11
C ARG A 523 70.50 8.87 40.07
N ASP A 524 70.21 7.57 39.87
CA ASP A 524 70.78 6.48 40.67
C ASP A 524 72.30 6.37 40.52
N ARG A 525 72.83 6.54 39.30
CA ARG A 525 74.29 6.52 39.07
C ARG A 525 75.00 7.68 39.76
N LEU A 526 74.42 8.87 39.71
CA LEU A 526 74.98 10.06 40.37
C LEU A 526 74.90 9.97 41.89
N SER A 527 73.83 9.38 42.45
CA SER A 527 73.66 9.24 43.91
C SER A 527 74.59 8.20 44.53
N ARG A 528 75.06 7.21 43.76
CA ARG A 528 76.03 6.21 44.23
C ARG A 528 77.47 6.74 44.32
N ARG A 529 77.79 7.86 43.68
CA ARG A 529 79.15 8.42 43.65
C ARG A 529 79.35 9.46 44.75
N LEU A 530 79.89 9.02 45.88
CA LEU A 530 80.24 9.91 46.99
C LEU A 530 81.51 10.71 46.71
N ILE A 531 81.44 12.02 46.96
CA ILE A 531 82.59 12.94 46.82
C ILE A 531 83.74 12.50 47.74
N ALA A 532 83.43 12.00 48.94
CA ALA A 532 84.43 11.57 49.91
C ALA A 532 85.25 10.34 49.46
N GLN A 533 84.71 9.49 48.59
CA GLN A 533 85.37 8.25 48.13
C GLN A 533 86.20 8.46 46.86
N SER A 534 85.85 9.44 46.04
CA SER A 534 86.56 9.78 44.80
C SER A 534 86.52 11.29 44.58
N PRO A 535 87.23 12.07 45.42
CA PRO A 535 87.12 13.51 45.37
C PRO A 535 87.78 14.08 44.11
N PRO A 536 87.20 15.13 43.50
CA PRO A 536 87.83 15.79 42.37
C PRO A 536 89.08 16.56 42.79
N HIS A 537 89.96 16.82 41.82
CA HIS A 537 91.23 17.51 42.04
C HIS A 537 91.04 18.83 42.81
N GLY A 538 91.77 19.00 43.92
CA GLY A 538 91.65 20.18 44.79
C GLY A 538 90.61 20.08 45.91
N ILE A 539 89.87 18.96 46.03
CA ILE A 539 88.95 18.67 47.14
C ILE A 539 89.56 17.59 48.05
N GLY A 540 90.08 17.97 49.22
CA GLY A 540 90.57 17.01 50.21
C GLY A 540 89.46 16.46 51.13
N ALA A 541 89.76 15.44 51.93
CA ALA A 541 88.80 14.80 52.84
C ALA A 541 88.09 15.78 53.80
N LYS A 542 88.80 16.78 54.34
CA LYS A 542 88.22 17.83 55.20
C LYS A 542 87.19 18.69 54.46
N LEU A 543 87.42 18.95 53.17
CA LEU A 543 86.52 19.77 52.35
C LEU A 543 85.31 18.97 51.85
N ALA A 544 85.50 17.69 51.53
CA ALA A 544 84.42 16.74 51.27
C ALA A 544 83.48 16.59 52.49
N ALA A 545 84.01 16.56 53.71
CA ALA A 545 83.20 16.52 54.93
C ALA A 545 82.33 17.79 55.12
N ARG A 546 82.87 18.97 54.78
CA ARG A 546 82.09 20.23 54.81
C ARG A 546 81.00 20.27 53.75
N LEU A 547 81.32 19.84 52.52
CA LEU A 547 80.31 19.67 51.46
C LEU A 547 79.19 18.74 51.93
N ALA A 548 79.53 17.62 52.57
CA ALA A 548 78.56 16.66 53.11
C ALA A 548 77.68 17.21 54.24
N ALA A 549 78.22 18.11 55.08
CA ALA A 549 77.48 18.81 56.14
C ALA A 549 76.43 19.78 55.57
N GLU A 550 76.76 20.38 54.42
CA GLU A 550 75.87 21.27 53.66
C GLU A 550 74.88 20.53 52.73
N GLY A 551 74.85 19.20 52.82
CA GLY A 551 73.94 18.34 52.05
C GLY A 551 74.45 17.90 50.68
N ILE A 552 75.71 18.20 50.33
CA ILE A 552 76.35 17.82 49.07
C ILE A 552 77.26 16.61 49.32
N ARG A 553 76.69 15.42 49.25
CA ARG A 553 77.42 14.16 49.51
C ARG A 553 77.81 13.45 48.23
N THR A 554 77.00 13.62 47.20
CA THR A 554 77.05 12.88 45.93
C THR A 554 76.93 13.83 44.75
N ALA A 555 77.23 13.32 43.55
CA ALA A 555 77.04 14.07 42.30
C ALA A 555 75.55 14.39 42.00
N ALA A 556 74.60 13.73 42.68
CA ALA A 556 73.16 13.97 42.51
C ALA A 556 72.63 15.14 43.35
N ASP A 557 73.36 15.57 44.40
CA ASP A 557 72.86 16.53 45.38
C ASP A 557 72.96 17.99 44.93
N PHE A 558 73.69 18.25 43.86
CA PHE A 558 73.86 19.57 43.27
C PHE A 558 73.78 19.52 41.75
N THR A 559 73.50 20.66 41.12
CA THR A 559 73.27 20.78 39.66
C THR A 559 74.31 21.64 38.96
N GLY A 560 75.02 22.49 39.69
CA GLY A 560 76.08 23.36 39.18
C GLY A 560 76.49 24.39 40.22
N TYR A 561 77.09 25.50 39.78
CA TYR A 561 77.49 26.61 40.63
C TYR A 561 77.13 27.97 40.00
N ARG A 562 77.14 29.02 40.82
CA ARG A 562 77.04 30.41 40.40
C ARG A 562 78.23 31.20 40.94
N PRO A 563 78.93 31.99 40.09
CA PRO A 563 80.00 32.87 40.57
C PRO A 563 79.40 34.00 41.41
N VAL A 564 80.09 34.39 42.47
CA VAL A 564 79.70 35.51 43.35
C VAL A 564 80.92 36.39 43.57
N GLN A 565 80.80 37.68 43.25
CA GLN A 565 81.91 38.61 43.32
C GLN A 565 82.13 39.07 44.77
N ASN A 566 83.35 38.91 45.29
CA ASN A 566 83.69 39.35 46.64
C ASN A 566 84.44 40.68 46.60
N SER A 567 83.75 41.75 46.97
CA SER A 567 84.25 43.14 46.91
C SER A 567 85.39 43.44 47.88
N SER A 568 85.61 42.62 48.92
CA SER A 568 86.64 42.88 49.94
C SER A 568 88.04 42.38 49.60
N TYR A 569 88.18 41.43 48.66
CA TYR A 569 89.47 40.77 48.36
C TYR A 569 89.76 40.62 46.86
N ASN A 570 89.03 41.34 46.00
CA ASN A 570 89.11 41.29 44.54
C ASN A 570 89.19 39.85 43.98
N SER A 571 88.37 38.95 44.54
CA SER A 571 88.34 37.53 44.19
C SER A 571 86.91 37.05 43.92
N THR A 572 86.77 36.11 43.00
CA THR A 572 85.48 35.50 42.65
C THR A 572 85.24 34.27 43.53
N GLY A 573 84.22 34.36 44.38
CA GLY A 573 83.68 33.21 45.13
C GLY A 573 82.71 32.40 44.27
N ALA A 574 82.26 31.26 44.79
CA ALA A 574 81.25 30.44 44.12
C ALA A 574 80.26 29.84 45.10
N VAL A 575 78.99 29.82 44.69
CA VAL A 575 77.88 29.25 45.46
C VAL A 575 77.35 28.05 44.69
N LEU A 576 77.24 26.89 45.34
CA LEU A 576 76.76 25.66 44.71
C LEU A 576 75.24 25.65 44.69
N VAL A 577 74.65 25.15 43.60
CA VAL A 577 73.21 25.01 43.41
C VAL A 577 72.81 23.58 43.75
N LEU A 578 72.07 23.37 44.83
CA LEU A 578 71.54 22.05 45.19
C LEU A 578 70.51 21.55 44.16
N SER A 579 70.23 20.25 44.17
CA SER A 579 69.24 19.61 43.29
C SER A 579 67.81 20.11 43.51
N ASN A 580 67.50 20.64 44.68
CA ASN A 580 66.24 21.32 44.98
C ASN A 580 66.24 22.82 44.63
N GLY A 581 67.31 23.33 44.01
CA GLY A 581 67.46 24.74 43.61
C GLY A 581 68.01 25.66 44.70
N ARG A 582 68.24 25.17 45.93
CA ARG A 582 68.80 25.99 47.02
C ARG A 582 70.26 26.31 46.76
N LEU A 583 70.65 27.56 46.99
CA LEU A 583 72.02 28.04 46.85
C LEU A 583 72.77 27.89 48.17
N VAL A 584 73.94 27.25 48.16
CA VAL A 584 74.74 27.01 49.37
C VAL A 584 76.19 27.46 49.17
N ASN A 585 76.66 28.31 50.08
CA ASN A 585 78.04 28.80 50.10
C ASN A 585 78.87 27.93 51.05
N VAL A 586 79.88 27.24 50.53
CA VAL A 586 80.68 26.29 51.32
C VAL A 586 82.06 26.87 51.57
N GLN A 587 82.40 27.09 52.84
CA GLN A 587 83.66 27.71 53.23
C GLN A 587 84.88 26.91 52.73
N GLY A 588 85.69 27.56 51.88
CA GLY A 588 86.88 26.97 51.26
C GLY A 588 86.67 26.46 49.83
N ILE A 589 85.46 26.60 49.27
CA ILE A 589 85.14 26.40 47.85
C ILE A 589 85.09 27.77 47.15
N GLY A 590 86.22 28.16 46.54
CA GLY A 590 86.25 29.29 45.61
C GLY A 590 85.88 28.86 44.18
N GLU A 591 85.88 29.80 43.24
CA GLU A 591 85.51 29.56 41.85
C GLU A 591 86.24 28.36 41.21
N ALA A 592 87.57 28.28 41.32
CA ALA A 592 88.35 27.18 40.76
C ALA A 592 87.93 25.79 41.29
N LYS A 593 87.54 25.69 42.57
CA LYS A 593 87.10 24.42 43.18
C LYS A 593 85.65 24.09 42.83
N ALA A 594 84.81 25.11 42.67
CA ALA A 594 83.45 24.94 42.18
C ALA A 594 83.44 24.48 40.71
N ILE A 595 84.34 25.03 39.88
CA ILE A 595 84.60 24.56 38.51
C ILE A 595 85.03 23.09 38.52
N ALA A 596 85.99 22.71 39.37
CA ALA A 596 86.45 21.33 39.47
C ALA A 596 85.34 20.35 39.89
N LEU A 597 84.47 20.74 40.83
CA LEU A 597 83.29 19.97 41.23
C LEU A 597 82.25 19.85 40.10
N ASP A 598 82.02 20.94 39.37
CA ASP A 598 81.08 20.96 38.25
C ASP A 598 81.57 20.13 37.06
N ILE A 599 82.86 20.22 36.70
CA ILE A 599 83.48 19.36 35.67
C ILE A 599 83.36 17.89 36.07
N TRP A 600 83.76 17.54 37.29
CA TRP A 600 83.65 16.16 37.79
C TRP A 600 82.22 15.62 37.74
N ARG A 601 81.24 16.42 38.15
CA ARG A 601 79.83 16.04 38.04
C ARG A 601 79.41 15.90 36.58
N LYS A 602 79.80 16.82 35.71
CA LYS A 602 79.49 16.78 34.27
C LYS A 602 80.06 15.54 33.61
N ASP A 603 81.27 15.12 33.97
CA ASP A 603 81.90 13.90 33.48
C ASP A 603 81.15 12.65 33.94
N LEU A 604 80.74 12.61 35.22
CA LEU A 604 79.90 11.53 35.76
C LEU A 604 78.52 11.49 35.12
N PHE A 605 77.93 12.66 34.85
CA PHE A 605 76.65 12.79 34.15
C PHE A 605 76.78 12.31 32.71
N ALA A 606 77.80 12.76 31.98
CA ALA A 606 78.07 12.34 30.61
C ALA A 606 78.29 10.81 30.52
N SER A 607 79.04 10.26 31.47
CA SER A 607 79.27 8.80 31.58
C SER A 607 77.97 8.05 31.89
N ALA A 608 77.13 8.58 32.78
CA ALA A 608 75.86 7.97 33.14
C ALA A 608 74.85 8.00 31.97
N VAL A 609 74.80 9.10 31.23
CA VAL A 609 73.98 9.24 30.01
C VAL A 609 74.48 8.30 28.91
N ALA A 610 75.79 8.14 28.74
CA ALA A 610 76.36 7.21 27.75
C ALA A 610 76.01 5.73 28.03
N GLN A 611 75.77 5.38 29.31
CA GLN A 611 75.46 4.01 29.74
C GLN A 611 73.97 3.79 30.07
N GLN A 612 73.11 4.78 29.81
CA GLN A 612 71.70 4.67 30.17
C GLN A 612 70.96 3.67 29.26
N PRO A 613 69.87 3.04 29.75
CA PRO A 613 69.04 2.19 28.91
C PRO A 613 68.49 2.93 27.69
N MET A 614 68.66 2.34 26.51
CA MET A 614 68.12 2.87 25.24
C MET A 614 66.76 2.28 24.88
N ALA A 615 66.29 1.29 25.63
CA ALA A 615 65.02 0.64 25.43
C ALA A 615 64.36 0.26 26.77
N LEU A 616 63.04 0.18 26.75
CA LEU A 616 62.25 -0.41 27.83
C LEU A 616 62.46 -1.94 27.85
N SER A 617 62.26 -2.56 29.01
CA SER A 617 62.19 -4.02 29.10
C SER A 617 60.94 -4.54 28.37
N SER A 618 60.97 -5.82 28.01
CA SER A 618 59.82 -6.48 27.40
C SER A 618 58.55 -6.37 28.27
N VAL A 619 58.69 -6.51 29.59
CA VAL A 619 57.57 -6.45 30.55
C VAL A 619 56.96 -5.05 30.63
N GLU A 620 57.77 -4.01 30.77
CA GLU A 620 57.29 -2.60 30.81
C GLU A 620 56.58 -2.22 29.51
N ARG A 621 57.14 -2.64 28.37
CA ARG A 621 56.56 -2.41 27.06
C ARG A 621 55.22 -3.14 26.90
N GLN A 622 55.16 -4.42 27.29
CA GLN A 622 53.93 -5.22 27.24
C GLN A 622 52.82 -4.66 28.13
N GLN A 623 53.15 -4.08 29.28
CA GLN A 623 52.16 -3.42 30.14
C GLN A 623 51.50 -2.23 29.42
N ILE A 624 52.30 -1.33 28.85
CA ILE A 624 51.81 -0.15 28.12
C ILE A 624 51.01 -0.55 26.87
N GLU A 625 51.53 -1.51 26.09
CA GLU A 625 50.83 -2.05 24.92
C GLU A 625 49.51 -2.75 25.31
N GLY A 626 49.50 -3.44 26.46
CA GLY A 626 48.31 -4.09 27.02
C GLY A 626 47.22 -3.10 27.43
N ASP A 627 47.59 -1.96 28.04
CA ASP A 627 46.65 -0.88 28.37
C ASP A 627 45.97 -0.30 27.11
N ILE A 628 46.77 0.01 26.09
CA ILE A 628 46.26 0.52 24.81
C ILE A 628 45.35 -0.52 24.13
N THR A 629 45.73 -1.80 24.19
CA THR A 629 44.93 -2.90 23.63
C THR A 629 43.58 -3.02 24.33
N ARG A 630 43.54 -2.92 25.67
CA ARG A 630 42.28 -2.89 26.44
C ARG A 630 41.40 -1.71 26.04
N ARG A 631 42.00 -0.52 25.89
CA ARG A 631 41.25 0.69 25.49
C ARG A 631 40.69 0.57 24.07
N ARG A 632 41.45 -0.02 23.14
CA ARG A 632 41.00 -0.33 21.79
C ARG A 632 39.81 -1.30 21.80
N ALA A 633 39.87 -2.35 22.61
CA ALA A 633 38.76 -3.28 22.77
C ALA A 633 37.50 -2.57 23.29
N GLN A 634 37.64 -1.72 24.31
CA GLN A 634 36.52 -0.94 24.85
C GLN A 634 35.88 0.00 23.81
N LEU A 635 36.69 0.66 22.97
CA LEU A 635 36.18 1.50 21.88
C LEU A 635 35.49 0.67 20.78
N ALA A 636 36.01 -0.52 20.48
CA ALA A 636 35.37 -1.46 19.54
C ALA A 636 34.00 -1.94 20.06
N ASP A 637 33.89 -2.21 21.36
CA ASP A 637 32.61 -2.57 21.99
C ASP A 637 31.62 -1.39 21.97
N GLN A 638 32.08 -0.16 22.21
CA GLN A 638 31.26 1.04 22.03
C GLN A 638 30.77 1.19 20.59
N ARG A 639 31.62 0.90 19.59
CA ARG A 639 31.24 0.93 18.18
C ARG A 639 30.14 -0.09 17.88
N LYS A 640 30.26 -1.31 18.41
CA LYS A 640 29.20 -2.35 18.30
C LYS A 640 27.91 -1.92 18.99
N ALA A 641 27.99 -1.31 20.18
CA ALA A 641 26.82 -0.82 20.91
C ALA A 641 26.07 0.31 20.15
N VAL A 642 26.79 1.14 19.39
CA VAL A 642 26.16 2.15 18.50
C VAL A 642 25.39 1.48 17.36
N GLU A 643 25.92 0.41 16.77
CA GLU A 643 25.24 -0.36 15.73
C GLU A 643 23.96 -0.99 16.27
N SER A 644 24.04 -1.72 17.37
CA SER A 644 22.88 -2.36 17.99
C SER A 644 21.82 -1.36 18.48
N GLY A 645 22.24 -0.20 18.98
CA GLY A 645 21.32 0.88 19.34
C GLY A 645 20.62 1.51 18.13
N THR A 646 21.29 1.55 16.97
CA THR A 646 20.70 2.01 15.71
C THR A 646 19.69 0.99 15.18
N GLU A 647 20.02 -0.30 15.21
CA GLU A 647 19.08 -1.38 14.87
C GLU A 647 17.83 -1.38 15.75
N ALA A 648 17.99 -1.20 17.06
CA ALA A 648 16.86 -1.04 17.99
C ALA A 648 15.97 0.16 17.62
N SER A 649 16.59 1.28 17.23
CA SER A 649 15.86 2.48 16.76
C SER A 649 15.11 2.21 15.45
N ARG A 650 15.72 1.49 14.49
CA ARG A 650 15.07 1.10 13.23
C ARG A 650 13.88 0.17 13.48
N LYS A 651 14.03 -0.79 14.38
CA LYS A 651 12.96 -1.70 14.80
C LYS A 651 11.80 -0.94 15.45
N HIS A 652 12.11 0.03 16.31
CA HIS A 652 11.10 0.89 16.92
C HIS A 652 10.36 1.73 15.87
N ALA A 653 11.07 2.39 14.95
CA ALA A 653 10.47 3.19 13.89
C ALA A 653 9.55 2.34 12.99
N ARG A 654 9.99 1.12 12.65
CA ARG A 654 9.17 0.16 11.89
C ARG A 654 7.90 -0.23 12.64
N LYS A 655 8.01 -0.55 13.93
CA LYS A 655 6.84 -0.89 14.75
C LYS A 655 5.86 0.27 14.85
N SER A 656 6.36 1.50 15.01
CA SER A 656 5.53 2.72 15.05
C SER A 656 4.77 2.93 13.72
N LEU A 657 5.42 2.66 12.59
CA LEU A 657 4.78 2.68 11.27
C LEU A 657 3.68 1.61 11.16
N GLU A 658 3.99 0.36 11.52
CA GLU A 658 3.02 -0.75 11.49
C GLU A 658 1.80 -0.46 12.37
N ASP A 659 2.02 -0.06 13.63
CA ASP A 659 0.97 0.30 14.58
C ASP A 659 0.11 1.50 14.09
N GLY A 660 0.75 2.46 13.42
CA GLY A 660 0.09 3.62 12.82
C GLY A 660 -0.75 3.25 11.59
N GLN A 661 -0.23 2.41 10.70
CA GLN A 661 -0.93 1.93 9.51
C GLN A 661 -2.14 1.07 9.90
N GLU A 662 -1.99 0.17 10.87
CA GLU A 662 -3.10 -0.63 11.37
C GLU A 662 -4.21 0.24 11.95
N ARG A 663 -3.86 1.23 12.78
CA ARG A 663 -4.83 2.15 13.37
C ARG A 663 -5.59 2.93 12.31
N LEU A 664 -4.87 3.51 11.35
CA LEU A 664 -5.46 4.27 10.26
C LEU A 664 -6.35 3.38 9.37
N SER A 665 -5.92 2.15 9.08
CA SER A 665 -6.71 1.16 8.34
C SER A 665 -8.00 0.79 9.09
N ARG A 666 -7.91 0.49 10.39
CA ARG A 666 -9.08 0.21 11.24
C ARG A 666 -10.08 1.37 11.25
N GLU A 667 -9.61 2.61 11.44
CA GLU A 667 -10.45 3.80 11.41
C GLU A 667 -11.12 4.01 10.04
N ASN A 668 -10.37 3.79 8.96
CA ASN A 668 -10.87 3.93 7.59
C ASN A 668 -11.93 2.87 7.25
N THR A 669 -11.73 1.63 7.67
CA THR A 669 -12.71 0.54 7.52
C THR A 669 -13.98 0.85 8.29
N LEU A 670 -13.88 1.21 9.57
CA LEU A 670 -15.04 1.59 10.39
C LEU A 670 -15.81 2.77 9.78
N ALA A 671 -15.11 3.77 9.26
CA ALA A 671 -15.73 4.90 8.59
C ALA A 671 -16.42 4.48 7.27
N GLY A 672 -15.77 3.61 6.48
CA GLY A 672 -16.35 3.03 5.27
C GLY A 672 -17.60 2.20 5.55
N ASP A 673 -17.64 1.46 6.66
CA ASP A 673 -18.80 0.67 7.08
C ASP A 673 -19.99 1.56 7.43
N ARG A 674 -19.74 2.64 8.20
CA ARG A 674 -20.77 3.66 8.50
C ARG A 674 -21.27 4.34 7.24
N ALA A 675 -20.38 4.65 6.30
CA ALA A 675 -20.74 5.23 5.01
C ALA A 675 -21.64 4.29 4.18
N ARG A 676 -21.37 2.98 4.20
CA ARG A 676 -22.24 1.98 3.54
C ARG A 676 -23.62 1.93 4.18
N GLN A 677 -23.71 1.94 5.51
CA GLN A 677 -24.99 1.98 6.24
C GLN A 677 -25.79 3.24 5.89
N GLN A 678 -25.17 4.42 5.87
CA GLN A 678 -25.85 5.66 5.49
C GLN A 678 -26.32 5.66 4.03
N ARG A 679 -25.55 5.09 3.09
CA ARG A 679 -26.00 4.93 1.69
C ARG A 679 -27.21 4.02 1.57
N GLN A 680 -27.27 2.92 2.34
CA GLN A 680 -28.44 2.06 2.40
C GLN A 680 -29.66 2.80 2.93
N GLU A 681 -29.49 3.59 4.00
CA GLU A 681 -30.55 4.43 4.56
C GLU A 681 -31.06 5.46 3.55
N PHE A 682 -30.17 6.15 2.82
CA PHE A 682 -30.57 7.05 1.74
C PHE A 682 -31.30 6.33 0.61
N GLY A 683 -30.90 5.11 0.27
CA GLY A 683 -31.59 4.25 -0.69
C GLY A 683 -33.02 3.94 -0.24
N GLN A 684 -33.19 3.51 1.01
CA GLN A 684 -34.51 3.23 1.60
C GLN A 684 -35.40 4.49 1.63
N ARG A 685 -34.86 5.64 2.04
CA ARG A 685 -35.59 6.93 2.04
C ARG A 685 -35.99 7.35 0.62
N THR A 686 -35.16 7.06 -0.39
CA THR A 686 -35.48 7.36 -1.80
C THR A 686 -36.67 6.53 -2.29
N VAL A 687 -36.68 5.22 -1.98
CA VAL A 687 -37.80 4.32 -2.33
C VAL A 687 -39.08 4.74 -1.60
N ALA A 688 -38.99 5.02 -0.30
CA ALA A 688 -40.13 5.49 0.49
C ALA A 688 -40.70 6.81 -0.07
N LEU A 689 -39.82 7.72 -0.52
CA LEU A 689 -40.23 8.98 -1.13
C LEU A 689 -40.89 8.79 -2.49
N GLN A 690 -40.42 7.85 -3.32
CA GLN A 690 -41.09 7.49 -4.58
C GLN A 690 -42.49 6.93 -4.32
N GLN A 691 -42.64 6.03 -3.34
CA GLN A 691 -43.94 5.49 -2.95
C GLN A 691 -44.88 6.58 -2.44
N ASN A 692 -44.39 7.47 -1.58
CA ASN A 692 -45.17 8.60 -1.07
C ASN A 692 -45.55 9.57 -2.22
N SER A 693 -44.63 9.87 -3.14
CA SER A 693 -44.90 10.68 -4.34
C SER A 693 -46.04 10.08 -5.19
N VAL A 694 -46.03 8.76 -5.41
CA VAL A 694 -47.09 8.07 -6.16
C VAL A 694 -48.43 8.15 -5.43
N LEU A 695 -48.44 7.91 -4.11
CA LEU A 695 -49.64 8.01 -3.27
C LEU A 695 -50.19 9.44 -3.25
N HIS A 696 -49.34 10.44 -3.01
CA HIS A 696 -49.69 11.85 -3.03
C HIS A 696 -50.26 12.26 -4.41
N GLY A 697 -49.68 11.78 -5.51
CA GLY A 697 -50.18 11.97 -6.87
C GLY A 697 -51.57 11.35 -7.08
N ALA A 698 -51.77 10.11 -6.63
CA ALA A 698 -53.04 9.39 -6.75
C ALA A 698 -54.18 10.03 -5.93
N VAL A 699 -53.91 10.45 -4.69
CA VAL A 699 -54.88 11.13 -3.83
C VAL A 699 -55.20 12.53 -4.39
N SER A 700 -54.19 13.26 -4.87
CA SER A 700 -54.38 14.55 -5.54
C SER A 700 -55.26 14.44 -6.79
N ALA A 701 -55.00 13.45 -7.66
CA ALA A 701 -55.82 13.17 -8.83
C ALA A 701 -57.26 12.79 -8.47
N SER A 702 -57.43 11.97 -7.43
CA SER A 702 -58.74 11.57 -6.91
C SER A 702 -59.53 12.77 -6.35
N ARG A 703 -58.84 13.69 -5.67
CA ARG A 703 -59.42 14.94 -5.17
C ARG A 703 -59.87 15.85 -6.31
N GLU A 704 -59.07 16.02 -7.37
CA GLU A 704 -59.47 16.80 -8.55
C GLU A 704 -60.65 16.17 -9.29
N ALA A 705 -60.66 14.84 -9.45
CA ALA A 705 -61.80 14.12 -10.02
C ALA A 705 -63.08 14.29 -9.17
N ALA A 706 -62.96 14.24 -7.83
CA ALA A 706 -64.07 14.50 -6.93
C ALA A 706 -64.56 15.96 -7.01
N LYS A 707 -63.66 16.95 -7.17
CA LYS A 707 -64.03 18.35 -7.39
C LYS A 707 -64.80 18.53 -8.69
N LEU A 708 -64.36 17.87 -9.77
CA LEU A 708 -65.06 17.88 -11.07
C LEU A 708 -66.47 17.27 -10.96
N ARG A 709 -66.62 16.14 -10.25
CA ARG A 709 -67.94 15.54 -9.98
C ARG A 709 -68.82 16.44 -9.10
N HIS A 710 -68.25 17.09 -8.09
CA HIS A 710 -68.97 18.05 -7.26
C HIS A 710 -69.46 19.26 -8.08
N ARG A 711 -68.64 19.77 -9.01
CA ARG A 711 -69.04 20.80 -9.98
C ARG A 711 -70.16 20.30 -10.91
N GLY A 712 -70.20 19.00 -11.19
CA GLY A 712 -71.28 18.33 -11.91
C GLY A 712 -72.65 18.38 -11.20
N LEU A 713 -72.68 18.61 -9.89
CA LEU A 713 -73.91 18.89 -9.11
C LEU A 713 -74.25 20.40 -9.14
N SER A 714 -74.19 21.00 -10.33
CA SER A 714 -74.42 22.43 -10.57
C SER A 714 -75.89 22.81 -10.42
N TYR A 715 -76.15 24.11 -10.29
CA TYR A 715 -77.51 24.64 -10.15
C TYR A 715 -78.30 24.41 -11.44
N THR A 716 -77.64 24.60 -12.59
CA THR A 716 -78.20 24.36 -13.92
C THR A 716 -78.56 22.90 -14.16
N ARG A 717 -77.72 21.96 -13.73
CA ARG A 717 -78.01 20.51 -13.83
C ARG A 717 -79.10 20.08 -12.86
N TYR A 718 -79.18 20.69 -11.69
CA TYR A 718 -80.28 20.44 -10.75
C TYR A 718 -81.63 20.89 -11.34
N MET A 719 -81.69 22.10 -11.92
CA MET A 719 -82.88 22.57 -12.63
C MET A 719 -83.28 21.64 -13.76
N ARG A 720 -82.32 21.22 -14.60
CA ARG A 720 -82.60 20.26 -15.67
C ARG A 720 -83.16 18.94 -15.11
N PHE A 721 -82.61 18.45 -14.00
CA PHE A 721 -83.09 17.24 -13.33
C PHE A 721 -84.53 17.39 -12.79
N LEU A 722 -84.88 18.54 -12.20
CA LEU A 722 -86.22 18.83 -11.69
C LEU A 722 -87.29 18.65 -12.77
N TYR A 723 -87.01 19.05 -14.01
CA TYR A 723 -87.97 18.97 -15.12
C TYR A 723 -87.86 17.69 -15.96
N THR A 724 -86.64 17.21 -16.24
CA THR A 724 -86.42 16.07 -17.15
C THR A 724 -86.26 14.73 -16.44
N GLY A 725 -85.90 14.75 -15.16
CA GLY A 725 -85.70 13.54 -14.35
C GLY A 725 -84.41 12.80 -14.68
N ARG A 726 -83.56 13.38 -15.54
CA ARG A 726 -82.29 12.86 -16.00
C ARG A 726 -81.14 13.81 -15.71
#